data_AF-A0A174J4D4-F1
#
_entry.id   AF-A0A174J4D4-F1
#
_cell.length_a   1.000
_cell.length_b   1.000
_cell.length_c   1.000
_cell.angle_alpha   90.00
_cell.angle_beta   90.00
_cell.angle_gamma   90.00
#
_symmetry.space_group_name_H-M   'P 1'
#
loop_
_entity.id
_entity.type
_entity.pdbx_description
1 polymer ?
#
loop_
_entity_poly.entity_id
_entity_poly.type
_entity_poly.pdbx_seq_one_letter_code
_entity_poly.pdbx_strand_id
1 'polypeptide(L)'
;MSENRMRARRIENYKEYIRNILSNRDIDCDETWWDSEEAQKALNLLVRAEKWEICSSVQMGIDSSENFLFLKFTEDSGSLLAALEEEACRLADMPESAEKNIYVICIVDNMKSRVFLERLFLSAEGKTMKKNIRKEMKAWKGTVNFLYILDNSYNEQDIKLTSVNRFEFIQMPPMKCHINWENKDEAEGSNRGYVTSVHLHQLIDIYNRIGDKLFKRNVRYGLNEQLGVDRAIKDTLRNNPGEFWFKNNGITILVERPDFRLDRVEEVLLEHISEYGDLHFSVINGAQTITASAQCLYEMEYDLKECKNKGETEEAAKLEEKIRQSKNAKVLLRIIHIPHSAQAAESEADSTREVNEISVALNRQKPIKAEDIAFASPFVVKLAAFLEREQMNGKRYFRLVKRGEGNIARRTVDLVDFARARKACAGYPGDARSKGTNILLSSRNDTGGEYSFQDKTIFVPEWLEAEDEQEAEIFEKYYGAVYFAVRVADFYGKNVKKIITDNPAAAAVLQNGKWYFTTYMVQLFNGYRSDYSQFTDCFELIRDKLKDMMELFAELCGAAAQLSGNYPVLDSNTFKKDELYLLTRNVADVSRFAQIVNNSLEDDEKIDLVSYREAAAGDRRPSAEPDTQAQKAPGGGKAKFIKLNNGPAERVNSTAHAMVKTVQYVLDNYPGHEKEILTNGTDWFTDDRARAEEGYGYLRRSVEVTGSDGKTYWVGTHSNSVVKYNQIDLICSLLHVKKHSISWIAIDGKTPLFSW
;
A
#
# COMPACT_ATOMS: atom_id res chain seq x y z
N MET A 1 25.26 19.87 40.29
CA MET A 1 25.41 18.59 41.04
C MET A 1 26.80 18.01 40.80
N SER A 2 27.35 17.20 41.71
CA SER A 2 28.61 16.47 41.44
C SER A 2 28.38 15.36 40.41
N GLU A 3 29.38 15.10 39.56
CA GLU A 3 29.35 14.10 38.49
C GLU A 3 28.96 12.69 38.99
N ASN A 4 29.40 12.33 40.20
CA ASN A 4 29.02 11.09 40.88
C ASN A 4 27.52 10.98 41.17
N ARG A 5 26.84 12.09 41.45
CA ARG A 5 25.40 12.11 41.75
C ARG A 5 24.57 11.95 40.48
N MET A 6 25.00 12.55 39.36
CA MET A 6 24.38 12.36 38.05
C MET A 6 24.52 10.92 37.57
N ARG A 7 25.69 10.32 37.80
CA ARG A 7 25.96 8.93 37.44
C ARG A 7 25.11 7.93 38.22
N ALA A 8 25.00 8.09 39.53
CA ALA A 8 24.14 7.24 40.36
C ALA A 8 22.68 7.26 39.89
N ARG A 9 22.20 8.43 39.45
CA ARG A 9 20.81 8.59 38.97
C ARG A 9 20.57 8.01 37.57
N ARG A 10 21.55 8.11 36.65
CA ARG A 10 21.48 7.42 35.34
C ARG A 10 21.40 5.90 35.47
N ILE A 11 22.12 5.34 36.45
CA ILE A 11 22.03 3.91 36.77
C ILE A 11 20.60 3.56 37.16
N GLU A 12 19.96 4.37 38.02
CA GLU A 12 18.57 4.12 38.43
C GLU A 12 17.59 4.19 37.25
N ASN A 13 17.73 5.17 36.35
CA ASN A 13 16.88 5.25 35.16
C ASN A 13 17.05 4.01 34.27
N TYR A 14 18.27 3.52 34.08
CA TYR A 14 18.52 2.32 33.28
C TYR A 14 17.93 1.08 33.96
N LYS A 15 18.02 0.97 35.28
CA LYS A 15 17.32 -0.07 36.05
C LYS A 15 15.82 -0.03 35.77
N GLU A 16 15.21 1.16 35.82
CA GLU A 16 13.77 1.33 35.58
C GLU A 16 13.37 0.98 34.14
N TYR A 17 14.13 1.41 33.13
CA TYR A 17 13.89 1.04 31.74
C TYR A 17 13.92 -0.47 31.51
N ILE A 18 14.93 -1.14 32.06
CA ILE A 18 15.11 -2.58 31.94
C ILE A 18 14.00 -3.30 32.72
N ARG A 19 13.70 -2.89 33.96
CA ARG A 19 12.60 -3.42 34.78
C ARG A 19 11.27 -3.36 34.03
N ASN A 20 10.95 -2.22 33.41
CA ASN A 20 9.72 -2.05 32.63
C ASN A 20 9.66 -2.98 31.41
N ILE A 21 10.80 -3.24 30.74
CA ILE A 21 10.83 -4.16 29.59
C ILE A 21 10.62 -5.61 30.04
N LEU A 22 11.27 -6.01 31.13
CA LEU A 22 11.16 -7.37 31.66
C LEU A 22 9.76 -7.62 32.22
N SER A 23 9.19 -6.65 32.96
CA SER A 23 7.83 -6.74 33.52
C SER A 23 6.76 -6.82 32.43
N ASN A 24 6.90 -6.07 31.33
CA ASN A 24 5.99 -6.16 30.17
C ASN A 24 6.03 -7.52 29.46
N ARG A 25 6.94 -8.41 29.84
CA ARG A 25 7.13 -9.75 29.29
C ARG A 25 6.95 -10.85 30.34
N ASP A 26 6.34 -10.52 31.47
CA ASP A 26 6.10 -11.43 32.59
C ASP A 26 7.37 -12.10 33.13
N ILE A 27 8.53 -11.44 33.00
CA ILE A 27 9.79 -11.88 33.60
C ILE A 27 9.91 -11.26 34.99
N ASP A 28 9.87 -12.10 36.03
CA ASP A 28 9.96 -11.67 37.42
C ASP A 28 11.38 -11.18 37.76
N CYS A 29 11.48 -9.99 38.32
CA CYS A 29 12.75 -9.35 38.64
C CYS A 29 12.83 -9.16 40.15
N ASP A 30 13.61 -10.00 40.85
CA ASP A 30 13.88 -9.82 42.27
C ASP A 30 14.60 -8.47 42.51
N GLU A 31 14.10 -7.64 43.42
CA GLU A 31 14.73 -6.35 43.76
C GLU A 31 16.19 -6.52 44.22
N THR A 32 16.53 -7.68 44.79
CA THR A 32 17.90 -8.00 45.24
C THR A 32 18.88 -8.30 44.09
N TRP A 33 18.38 -8.62 42.88
CA TRP A 33 19.23 -8.90 41.71
C TRP A 33 20.00 -7.65 41.25
N TRP A 34 19.39 -6.46 41.37
CA TRP A 34 20.02 -5.19 41.02
C TRP A 34 21.27 -4.84 41.84
N ASP A 35 21.46 -5.53 42.97
CA ASP A 35 22.59 -5.37 43.88
C ASP A 35 23.72 -6.39 43.62
N SER A 36 23.53 -7.31 42.65
CA SER A 36 24.60 -8.23 42.21
C SER A 36 25.79 -7.47 41.60
N GLU A 37 27.00 -8.02 41.78
CA GLU A 37 28.23 -7.41 41.27
C GLU A 37 28.21 -7.35 39.73
N GLU A 38 27.64 -8.37 39.09
CA GLU A 38 27.47 -8.51 37.64
C GLU A 38 26.55 -7.43 37.08
N ALA A 39 25.35 -7.26 37.63
CA ALA A 39 24.40 -6.25 37.19
C ALA A 39 24.95 -4.83 37.39
N GLN A 40 25.56 -4.55 38.55
CA GLN A 40 26.16 -3.25 38.82
C GLN A 40 27.32 -2.95 37.88
N LYS A 41 28.17 -3.93 37.56
CA LYS A 41 29.29 -3.76 36.63
C LYS A 41 28.79 -3.47 35.21
N ALA A 42 27.82 -4.22 34.72
CA ALA A 42 27.24 -4.03 33.39
C ALA A 42 26.53 -2.68 33.25
N LEU A 43 25.71 -2.28 34.23
CA LEU A 43 25.08 -0.95 34.25
C LEU A 43 26.11 0.18 34.28
N ASN A 44 27.18 0.01 35.04
CA ASN A 44 28.26 1.00 35.10
C ASN A 44 29.02 1.14 33.78
N LEU A 45 29.19 0.05 33.01
CA LEU A 45 29.78 0.09 31.67
C LEU A 45 28.89 0.87 30.71
N LEU A 46 27.59 0.53 30.65
CA LEU A 46 26.63 1.21 29.79
C LEU A 46 26.54 2.72 30.09
N VAL A 47 26.55 3.11 31.37
CA VAL A 47 26.45 4.53 31.76
C VAL A 47 27.76 5.30 31.48
N ARG A 48 28.91 4.62 31.44
CA ARG A 48 30.23 5.21 31.14
C ARG A 48 30.56 5.27 29.66
N ALA A 49 29.70 4.72 28.80
CA ALA A 49 29.94 4.66 27.37
C ALA A 49 30.11 6.06 26.76
N GLU A 50 31.31 6.37 26.25
CA GLU A 50 31.56 7.64 25.57
C GLU A 50 30.96 7.66 24.16
N LYS A 51 31.04 6.52 23.44
CA LYS A 51 30.54 6.37 22.06
C LYS A 51 29.41 5.37 21.97
N TRP A 52 29.71 4.10 22.24
CA TRP A 52 28.74 3.04 22.36
C TRP A 52 29.30 1.92 23.24
N GLU A 53 28.41 1.15 23.86
CA GLU A 53 28.75 -0.01 24.70
C GLU A 53 27.64 -1.06 24.61
N ILE A 54 28.01 -2.34 24.67
CA ILE A 54 27.07 -3.47 24.55
C ILE A 54 27.19 -4.35 25.80
N CYS A 55 26.07 -4.70 26.41
CA CYS A 55 25.99 -5.68 27.49
C CYS A 55 24.89 -6.69 27.20
N SER A 56 25.16 -7.99 27.38
CA SER A 56 24.17 -9.05 27.21
C SER A 56 23.42 -9.36 28.52
N SER A 57 22.24 -9.96 28.40
CA SER A 57 21.47 -10.46 29.54
C SER A 57 22.29 -11.41 30.42
N VAL A 58 23.14 -12.24 29.82
CA VAL A 58 24.03 -13.17 30.54
C VAL A 58 25.08 -12.42 31.36
N GLN A 59 25.70 -11.38 30.79
CA GLN A 59 26.66 -10.54 31.53
C GLN A 59 26.01 -9.77 32.68
N MET A 60 24.71 -9.49 32.58
CA MET A 60 23.91 -8.87 33.63
C MET A 60 23.33 -9.86 34.65
N GLY A 61 23.49 -11.17 34.42
CA GLY A 61 22.91 -12.21 35.28
C GLY A 61 21.38 -12.27 35.23
N ILE A 62 20.75 -11.88 34.10
CA ILE A 62 19.29 -11.98 33.91
C ILE A 62 18.93 -13.43 33.60
N ASP A 63 18.16 -14.06 34.48
CA ASP A 63 17.56 -15.37 34.22
C ASP A 63 16.28 -15.21 33.40
N SER A 64 16.35 -15.51 32.10
CA SER A 64 15.21 -15.38 31.19
C SER A 64 15.26 -16.43 30.08
N SER A 65 14.06 -16.84 29.65
CA SER A 65 13.86 -17.63 28.43
C SER A 65 14.17 -16.83 27.16
N GLU A 66 14.21 -15.49 27.22
CA GLU A 66 14.56 -14.63 26.09
C GLU A 66 15.99 -14.05 26.21
N ASN A 67 16.61 -13.74 25.07
CA ASN A 67 17.97 -13.17 25.03
C ASN A 67 17.92 -11.66 24.79
N PHE A 68 18.62 -10.89 25.62
CA PHE A 68 18.67 -9.42 25.52
C PHE A 68 20.09 -8.93 25.26
N LEU A 69 20.19 -7.89 24.43
CA LEU A 69 21.39 -7.10 24.21
C LEU A 69 21.06 -5.64 24.47
N PHE A 70 21.68 -5.05 25.47
CA PHE A 70 21.55 -3.64 25.79
C PHE A 70 22.68 -2.88 25.10
N LEU A 71 22.33 -1.98 24.19
CA LEU A 71 23.23 -1.12 23.46
C LEU A 71 23.04 0.32 23.93
N LYS A 72 24.03 0.91 24.60
CA LYS A 72 24.08 2.38 24.74
C LYS A 72 24.76 2.94 23.51
N PHE A 73 24.14 3.91 22.84
CA PHE A 73 24.69 4.55 21.65
C PHE A 73 24.60 6.08 21.73
N THR A 74 25.71 6.72 21.36
CA THR A 74 25.87 8.17 21.29
C THR A 74 26.36 8.56 19.89
N GLU A 75 27.46 7.95 19.44
CA GLU A 75 28.07 8.16 18.12
C GLU A 75 28.70 6.87 17.59
N ASP A 76 28.77 6.72 16.26
CA ASP A 76 29.37 5.56 15.61
C ASP A 76 30.88 5.72 15.38
N SER A 77 31.62 4.64 15.63
CA SER A 77 33.07 4.54 15.41
C SER A 77 33.45 3.56 14.30
N GLY A 78 32.49 2.99 13.56
CA GLY A 78 32.73 2.07 12.45
C GLY A 78 32.96 0.61 12.87
N SER A 79 32.80 0.27 14.15
CA SER A 79 32.98 -1.10 14.69
C SER A 79 31.77 -1.64 15.44
N LEU A 80 30.70 -0.85 15.56
CA LEU A 80 29.48 -1.21 16.29
C LEU A 80 28.83 -2.49 15.75
N LEU A 81 28.65 -2.60 14.42
CA LEU A 81 27.99 -3.75 13.81
C LEU A 81 28.75 -5.05 14.05
N ALA A 82 30.08 -5.01 13.99
CA ALA A 82 30.92 -6.19 14.22
C ALA A 82 30.84 -6.65 15.68
N ALA A 83 30.92 -5.73 16.64
CA ALA A 83 30.80 -6.04 18.06
C ALA A 83 29.40 -6.57 18.42
N LEU A 84 28.35 -5.99 17.84
CA LEU A 84 26.97 -6.44 18.04
C LEU A 84 26.74 -7.83 17.44
N GLU A 85 27.30 -8.10 16.26
CA GLU A 85 27.27 -9.42 15.63
C GLU A 85 27.94 -10.48 16.52
N GLU A 86 29.13 -10.17 17.05
CA GLU A 86 29.89 -11.08 17.90
C GLU A 86 29.11 -11.46 19.17
N GLU A 87 28.58 -10.48 19.89
CA GLU A 87 27.83 -10.73 21.13
C GLU A 87 26.50 -11.47 20.85
N ALA A 88 25.80 -11.11 19.77
CA ALA A 88 24.56 -11.80 19.37
C ALA A 88 24.80 -13.26 18.96
N CYS A 89 25.90 -13.54 18.24
CA CYS A 89 26.29 -14.90 17.89
C CYS A 89 26.67 -15.72 19.13
N ARG A 90 27.37 -15.13 20.11
CA ARG A 90 27.66 -15.80 21.39
C ARG A 90 26.40 -16.19 22.15
N LEU A 91 25.37 -15.33 22.16
CA LEU A 91 24.07 -15.67 22.76
C LEU A 91 23.31 -16.76 21.99
N ALA A 92 23.48 -16.83 20.67
CA ALA A 92 22.82 -17.83 19.82
C ALA A 92 23.41 -19.25 19.98
N ASP A 93 24.68 -19.38 20.40
CA ASP A 93 25.39 -20.65 20.57
C ASP A 93 25.13 -21.32 21.94
N MET A 94 24.42 -20.66 22.86
CA MET A 94 24.22 -21.21 24.21
C MET A 94 23.21 -22.38 24.26
N PRO A 95 23.53 -23.48 24.97
CA PRO A 95 22.74 -24.71 24.97
C PRO A 95 21.38 -24.61 25.69
N GLU A 96 21.19 -23.64 26.58
CA GLU A 96 19.91 -23.37 27.26
C GLU A 96 18.93 -22.54 26.40
N SER A 97 19.24 -22.33 25.10
CA SER A 97 18.47 -21.46 24.20
C SER A 97 17.23 -22.09 23.53
N ALA A 98 16.35 -22.70 24.33
CA ALA A 98 15.28 -23.54 23.79
C ALA A 98 14.19 -22.84 22.93
N GLU A 99 13.97 -21.52 23.02
CA GLU A 99 12.97 -20.81 22.17
C GLU A 99 13.34 -19.33 21.89
N LYS A 100 14.58 -19.03 21.47
CA LYS A 100 15.13 -17.69 21.77
C LYS A 100 15.15 -16.68 20.62
N ASN A 101 14.23 -15.72 20.66
CA ASN A 101 14.39 -14.43 19.99
C ASN A 101 15.51 -13.61 20.68
N ILE A 102 16.24 -12.82 19.90
CA ILE A 102 17.22 -11.85 20.42
C ILE A 102 16.61 -10.46 20.34
N TYR A 103 16.57 -9.75 21.46
CA TYR A 103 16.10 -8.38 21.53
C TYR A 103 17.25 -7.42 21.79
N VAL A 104 17.51 -6.56 20.81
CA VAL A 104 18.50 -5.49 20.90
C VAL A 104 17.79 -4.22 21.38
N ILE A 105 18.05 -3.83 22.62
CA ILE A 105 17.51 -2.65 23.27
C ILE A 105 18.53 -1.52 23.13
N CYS A 106 18.24 -0.58 22.23
CA CYS A 106 19.08 0.55 21.89
C CYS A 106 18.70 1.76 22.74
N ILE A 107 19.55 2.13 23.70
CA ILE A 107 19.42 3.34 24.52
C ILE A 107 20.18 4.48 23.81
N VAL A 108 19.46 5.54 23.44
CA VAL A 108 19.97 6.66 22.64
C VAL A 108 19.67 7.99 23.32
N ASP A 109 20.51 9.00 23.12
CA ASP A 109 20.34 10.32 23.78
C ASP A 109 19.38 11.26 23.05
N ASN A 110 19.16 11.04 21.75
CA ASN A 110 18.40 11.94 20.90
C ASN A 110 17.81 11.19 19.69
N MET A 111 16.82 11.82 19.03
CA MET A 111 16.15 11.21 17.87
C MET A 111 17.07 11.01 16.67
N LYS A 112 18.07 11.88 16.48
CA LYS A 112 19.05 11.74 15.41
C LYS A 112 19.88 10.46 15.56
N SER A 113 20.31 10.13 16.77
CA SER A 113 20.99 8.86 17.08
C SER A 113 20.08 7.65 16.86
N ARG A 114 18.78 7.75 17.15
CA ARG A 114 17.80 6.70 16.81
C ARG A 114 17.70 6.46 15.31
N VAL A 115 17.44 7.52 14.53
CA VAL A 115 17.29 7.42 13.06
C VAL A 115 18.58 6.90 12.42
N PHE A 116 19.74 7.30 12.96
CA PHE A 116 21.03 6.75 12.55
C PHE A 116 21.08 5.23 12.71
N LEU A 117 20.75 4.69 13.88
CA LEU A 117 20.75 3.24 14.13
C LEU A 117 19.73 2.52 13.24
N GLU A 118 18.53 3.08 13.07
CA GLU A 118 17.51 2.52 12.18
C GLU A 118 18.04 2.40 10.73
N ARG A 119 18.73 3.44 10.23
CA ARG A 119 19.38 3.42 8.91
C ARG A 119 20.52 2.42 8.84
N LEU A 120 21.40 2.41 9.84
CA LEU A 120 22.53 1.48 9.92
C LEU A 120 22.07 0.02 9.89
N PHE A 121 21.00 -0.33 10.64
CA PHE A 121 20.47 -1.69 10.65
C PHE A 121 19.67 -2.07 9.39
N LEU A 122 19.32 -1.10 8.54
CA LEU A 122 18.69 -1.31 7.23
C LEU A 122 19.70 -1.28 6.06
N SER A 123 20.94 -0.86 6.31
CA SER A 123 22.03 -0.83 5.35
C SER A 123 22.42 -2.24 4.85
N ALA A 124 23.29 -2.32 3.85
CA ALA A 124 23.77 -3.60 3.33
C ALA A 124 24.57 -4.38 4.39
N GLU A 125 25.39 -3.67 5.16
CA GLU A 125 26.18 -4.16 6.27
C GLU A 125 25.26 -4.65 7.40
N GLY A 126 24.26 -3.85 7.78
CA GLY A 126 23.29 -4.24 8.81
C GLY A 126 22.45 -5.46 8.42
N LYS A 127 22.07 -5.59 7.15
CA LYS A 127 21.41 -6.80 6.62
C LYS A 127 22.32 -8.02 6.63
N THR A 128 23.62 -7.83 6.40
CA THR A 128 24.63 -8.90 6.44
C THR A 128 24.80 -9.42 7.85
N MET A 129 24.96 -8.53 8.83
CA MET A 129 24.99 -8.89 10.26
C MET A 129 23.75 -9.70 10.67
N LYS A 130 22.54 -9.21 10.35
CA LYS A 130 21.29 -9.94 10.67
C LYS A 130 21.24 -11.33 10.03
N LYS A 131 21.82 -11.49 8.83
CA LYS A 131 21.90 -12.78 8.14
C LYS A 131 22.88 -13.72 8.84
N ASN A 132 24.02 -13.22 9.31
CA ASN A 132 25.02 -13.99 10.04
C ASN A 132 24.46 -14.48 11.37
N ILE A 133 23.84 -13.61 12.17
CA ILE A 133 23.17 -13.99 13.42
C ILE A 133 22.12 -15.08 13.18
N ARG A 134 21.26 -14.91 12.16
CA ARG A 134 20.24 -15.92 11.80
C ARG A 134 20.82 -17.26 11.36
N LYS A 135 22.05 -17.29 10.82
CA LYS A 135 22.71 -18.53 10.40
C LYS A 135 23.08 -19.37 11.61
N GLU A 136 23.55 -18.73 12.68
CA GLU A 136 23.87 -19.40 13.95
C GLU A 136 22.60 -19.83 14.70
N MET A 137 21.52 -19.05 14.62
CA MET A 137 20.21 -19.38 15.20
C MET A 137 19.44 -20.52 14.48
N LYS A 138 20.00 -21.18 13.46
CA LYS A 138 19.28 -22.09 12.54
C LYS A 138 18.57 -23.26 13.21
N ALA A 139 19.04 -23.73 14.36
CA ALA A 139 18.42 -24.82 15.09
C ALA A 139 17.01 -24.46 15.64
N TRP A 140 16.69 -23.16 15.80
CA TRP A 140 15.56 -22.71 16.63
C TRP A 140 14.54 -21.78 15.93
N LYS A 141 14.75 -21.39 14.65
CA LYS A 141 13.87 -20.45 13.90
C LYS A 141 13.63 -19.08 14.58
N GLY A 142 14.59 -18.57 15.37
CA GLY A 142 14.42 -17.31 16.10
C GLY A 142 14.49 -16.03 15.24
N THR A 143 14.05 -14.92 15.81
CA THR A 143 14.09 -13.57 15.20
C THR A 143 14.99 -12.62 15.99
N VAL A 144 15.46 -11.55 15.33
CA VAL A 144 16.21 -10.46 15.95
C VAL A 144 15.36 -9.20 15.88
N ASN A 145 14.98 -8.67 17.04
CA ASN A 145 14.09 -7.52 17.20
C ASN A 145 14.86 -6.34 17.78
N PHE A 146 14.55 -5.13 17.33
CA PHE A 146 15.21 -3.90 17.79
C PHE A 146 14.19 -3.02 18.48
N LEU A 147 14.50 -2.59 19.70
CA LEU A 147 13.72 -1.63 20.48
C LEU A 147 14.60 -0.40 20.74
N TYR A 148 14.00 0.78 20.73
CA TYR A 148 14.70 2.03 20.96
C TYR A 148 14.13 2.74 22.19
N ILE A 149 15.01 3.12 23.11
CA ILE A 149 14.69 3.90 24.30
C ILE A 149 15.44 5.22 24.19
N LEU A 150 14.69 6.32 24.29
CA LEU A 150 15.28 7.63 24.36
C LEU A 150 15.60 7.96 25.82
N ASP A 151 16.88 7.99 26.16
CA ASP A 151 17.34 8.43 27.47
C ASP A 151 17.35 9.96 27.54
N ASN A 152 16.19 10.50 27.92
CA ASN A 152 15.93 11.92 28.05
C ASN A 152 16.62 12.53 29.30
N SER A 153 17.90 12.24 29.54
CA SER A 153 18.66 12.91 30.61
C SER A 153 18.78 14.41 30.26
N TYR A 154 17.77 15.19 30.64
CA TYR A 154 17.71 16.61 30.35
C TYR A 154 18.78 17.30 31.18
N ASN A 155 19.89 17.66 30.55
CA ASN A 155 20.67 18.78 31.07
C ASN A 155 19.72 19.97 31.18
N GLU A 156 19.74 20.66 32.32
CA GLU A 156 18.97 21.87 32.56
C GLU A 156 19.15 22.84 31.37
N GLN A 157 18.07 23.12 30.65
CA GLN A 157 18.14 23.89 29.40
C GLN A 157 16.84 24.62 29.07
N ASP A 158 17.00 25.74 28.37
CA ASP A 158 15.90 26.46 27.75
C ASP A 158 15.49 25.81 26.42
N ILE A 159 14.20 25.55 26.27
CA ILE A 159 13.58 25.25 24.99
C ILE A 159 13.03 26.55 24.42
N LYS A 160 13.65 27.02 23.34
CA LYS A 160 13.29 28.29 22.73
C LYS A 160 13.27 28.23 21.21
N LEU A 161 12.40 29.04 20.63
CA LEU A 161 12.46 29.43 19.23
C LEU A 161 13.31 30.70 19.16
N THR A 162 14.19 30.77 18.18
CA THR A 162 15.14 31.86 17.95
C THR A 162 14.96 32.41 16.53
N SER A 163 15.52 33.58 16.24
CA SER A 163 15.40 34.22 14.92
C SER A 163 13.93 34.37 14.49
N VAL A 164 13.04 34.60 15.46
CA VAL A 164 11.62 34.87 15.25
C VAL A 164 11.37 36.34 15.52
N ASN A 165 10.68 37.03 14.64
CA ASN A 165 10.42 38.46 14.84
C ASN A 165 9.10 38.65 15.58
N ARG A 166 9.12 39.20 16.81
CA ARG A 166 7.91 39.49 17.58
C ARG A 166 6.87 40.31 16.81
N PHE A 167 7.28 41.19 15.91
CA PHE A 167 6.37 41.99 15.09
C PHE A 167 5.63 41.18 14.01
N GLU A 168 6.10 39.97 13.68
CA GLU A 168 5.44 39.05 12.75
C GLU A 168 4.39 38.16 13.46
N PHE A 169 4.29 38.23 14.80
CA PHE A 169 3.28 37.49 15.55
C PHE A 169 1.92 38.17 15.45
N ILE A 170 0.95 37.44 14.93
CA ILE A 170 -0.46 37.84 14.93
C ILE A 170 -1.10 37.22 16.16
N GLN A 171 -1.48 38.06 17.13
CA GLN A 171 -2.25 37.64 18.30
C GLN A 171 -3.74 37.55 17.95
N MET A 172 -4.40 36.48 18.39
CA MET A 172 -5.86 36.37 18.33
C MET A 172 -6.46 37.50 19.20
N PRO A 173 -7.25 38.42 18.60
CA PRO A 173 -7.84 39.50 19.36
C PRO A 173 -8.84 38.95 20.38
N PRO A 174 -8.98 39.58 21.56
CA PRO A 174 -10.02 39.21 22.50
C PRO A 174 -11.41 39.39 21.86
N MET A 175 -12.36 38.52 22.20
CA MET A 175 -13.75 38.69 21.76
C MET A 175 -14.31 39.99 22.35
N LYS A 176 -14.46 41.02 21.51
CA LYS A 176 -15.13 42.27 21.88
C LYS A 176 -16.61 42.18 21.51
N CYS A 177 -17.50 42.30 22.50
CA CYS A 177 -18.94 42.37 22.24
C CYS A 177 -19.38 43.72 21.66
N HIS A 178 -18.52 44.75 21.71
CA HIS A 178 -18.79 46.09 21.20
C HIS A 178 -17.55 46.71 20.56
N ILE A 179 -17.69 47.25 19.34
CA ILE A 179 -16.59 47.79 18.51
C ILE A 179 -15.93 49.04 19.14
N ASN A 180 -16.61 49.75 20.04
CA ASN A 180 -16.20 51.06 20.56
C ASN A 180 -15.98 51.11 22.09
N TRP A 181 -15.78 49.99 22.76
CA TRP A 181 -15.57 49.98 24.21
C TRP A 181 -14.12 49.61 24.55
N GLU A 182 -13.34 50.58 25.02
CA GLU A 182 -12.01 50.38 25.60
C GLU A 182 -12.17 49.84 27.03
N ASN A 183 -12.40 48.53 27.19
CA ASN A 183 -12.15 47.90 28.48
C ASN A 183 -10.64 47.69 28.64
N LYS A 184 -10.14 47.82 29.87
CA LYS A 184 -8.80 47.34 30.22
C LYS A 184 -8.72 45.84 29.88
N ASP A 185 -7.65 45.45 29.18
CA ASP A 185 -7.30 44.06 28.87
C ASP A 185 -6.91 43.30 30.16
N GLU A 186 -7.85 43.14 31.08
CA GLU A 186 -7.63 42.48 32.37
C GLU A 186 -8.62 41.32 32.52
N ALA A 187 -8.30 40.21 31.85
CA ALA A 187 -8.63 38.90 32.38
C ALA A 187 -7.31 38.14 32.51
N GLU A 188 -6.63 38.34 33.65
CA GLU A 188 -5.61 37.39 34.10
C GLU A 188 -6.26 36.00 34.11
N GLY A 189 -5.82 35.11 33.21
CA GLY A 189 -6.39 33.76 33.06
C GLY A 189 -7.07 33.45 31.72
N SER A 190 -7.22 34.39 30.78
CA SER A 190 -7.83 34.09 29.47
C SER A 190 -6.85 33.41 28.50
N ASN A 191 -7.34 32.45 27.72
CA ASN A 191 -6.59 31.79 26.65
C ASN A 191 -6.06 32.79 25.61
N ARG A 192 -4.80 32.63 25.22
CA ARG A 192 -4.14 33.47 24.20
C ARG A 192 -3.73 32.62 23.02
N GLY A 193 -3.95 33.15 21.82
CA GLY A 193 -3.52 32.51 20.57
C GLY A 193 -2.55 33.42 19.83
N TYR A 194 -1.49 32.84 19.28
CA TYR A 194 -0.52 33.53 18.45
C TYR A 194 -0.25 32.72 17.19
N VAL A 195 -0.01 33.41 16.06
CA VAL A 195 0.37 32.79 14.79
C VAL A 195 1.60 33.50 14.23
N THR A 196 2.57 32.74 13.76
CA THR A 196 3.80 33.25 13.12
C THR A 196 4.37 32.22 12.13
N SER A 197 5.39 32.59 11.37
CA SER A 197 6.18 31.64 10.56
C SER A 197 7.51 31.36 11.23
N VAL A 198 7.89 30.09 11.33
CA VAL A 198 9.17 29.68 11.94
C VAL A 198 9.96 28.79 11.00
N HIS A 199 11.29 28.78 11.16
CA HIS A 199 12.13 27.79 10.52
C HIS A 199 11.83 26.39 11.06
N LEU A 200 11.52 25.46 10.17
CA LEU A 200 11.13 24.10 10.51
C LEU A 200 12.22 23.37 11.30
N HIS A 201 13.50 23.64 11.00
CA HIS A 201 14.63 23.00 11.68
C HIS A 201 14.57 23.22 13.21
N GLN A 202 14.06 24.36 13.68
CA GLN A 202 13.99 24.64 15.12
C GLN A 202 13.04 23.67 15.82
N LEU A 203 11.93 23.31 15.18
CA LEU A 203 10.97 22.33 15.72
C LEU A 203 11.55 20.91 15.68
N ILE A 204 12.37 20.61 14.66
CA ILE A 204 13.11 19.35 14.55
C ILE A 204 14.18 19.26 15.65
N ASP A 205 14.88 20.36 15.95
CA ASP A 205 15.87 20.43 17.02
C ASP A 205 15.22 20.23 18.41
N ILE A 206 14.02 20.79 18.61
CA ILE A 206 13.21 20.54 19.81
C ILE A 206 12.82 19.06 19.89
N TYR A 207 12.32 18.48 18.79
CA TYR A 207 12.00 17.04 18.73
C TYR A 207 13.21 16.15 18.97
N ASN A 208 14.39 16.55 18.48
CA ASN A 208 15.64 15.81 18.70
C ASN A 208 15.92 15.58 20.18
N ARG A 209 15.66 16.60 21.00
CA ARG A 209 15.97 16.64 22.43
C ARG A 209 14.89 16.05 23.31
N ILE A 210 13.62 16.24 22.93
CA ILE A 210 12.47 15.84 23.76
C ILE A 210 11.93 14.45 23.36
N GLY A 211 12.04 14.13 22.07
CA GLY A 211 11.44 12.95 21.46
C GLY A 211 9.92 12.93 21.57
N ASP A 212 9.38 11.72 21.72
CA ASP A 212 7.96 11.45 21.58
C ASP A 212 7.09 12.13 22.66
N LYS A 213 7.69 12.49 23.81
CA LYS A 213 7.02 13.28 24.87
C LYS A 213 6.51 14.63 24.36
N LEU A 214 7.09 15.17 23.29
CA LEU A 214 6.63 16.40 22.61
C LEU A 214 5.15 16.28 22.17
N PHE A 215 4.70 15.06 21.87
CA PHE A 215 3.37 14.77 21.34
C PHE A 215 2.40 14.21 22.38
N LYS A 216 2.69 14.33 23.69
CA LYS A 216 1.87 13.75 24.77
C LYS A 216 0.37 14.09 24.71
N ARG A 217 0.00 15.29 24.25
CA ARG A 217 -1.40 15.74 24.11
C ARG A 217 -1.95 15.52 22.70
N ASN A 218 -1.19 14.91 21.79
CA ASN A 218 -1.60 14.70 20.39
C ASN A 218 -2.40 13.41 20.24
N VAL A 219 -3.69 13.52 19.92
CA VAL A 219 -4.57 12.35 19.79
C VAL A 219 -4.37 11.53 18.51
N ARG A 220 -3.54 11.99 17.57
CA ARG A 220 -3.21 11.29 16.32
C ARG A 220 -1.80 10.70 16.29
N TYR A 221 -0.99 10.95 17.33
CA TYR A 221 0.35 10.40 17.38
C TYR A 221 0.31 8.87 17.45
N GLY A 222 1.19 8.21 16.69
CA GLY A 222 1.22 6.75 16.59
C GLY A 222 0.22 6.12 15.59
N LEU A 223 -0.62 6.92 14.91
CA LEU A 223 -1.43 6.41 13.81
C LEU A 223 -0.58 6.18 12.55
N ASN A 224 -0.81 5.06 11.86
CA ASN A 224 -0.07 4.69 10.65
C ASN A 224 -0.20 5.72 9.52
N GLU A 225 0.86 5.86 8.71
CA GLU A 225 0.86 6.66 7.49
C GLU A 225 -0.31 6.27 6.57
N GLN A 226 -1.07 7.27 6.12
CA GLN A 226 -2.14 7.11 5.14
C GLN A 226 -1.83 7.98 3.92
N LEU A 227 -2.08 7.47 2.72
CA LEU A 227 -2.02 8.22 1.45
C LEU A 227 -0.66 8.84 1.09
N GLY A 228 0.45 8.32 1.61
CA GLY A 228 1.78 8.79 1.22
C GLY A 228 2.12 10.20 1.72
N VAL A 229 1.49 10.65 2.81
CA VAL A 229 1.70 12.00 3.38
C VAL A 229 3.16 12.19 3.81
N ASP A 230 3.77 11.20 4.47
CA ASP A 230 5.17 11.31 4.89
C ASP A 230 6.09 11.44 3.69
N ARG A 231 5.80 10.67 2.62
CA ARG A 231 6.51 10.78 1.35
C ARG A 231 6.37 12.19 0.75
N ALA A 232 5.17 12.75 0.71
CA ALA A 232 4.95 14.10 0.17
C ALA A 232 5.68 15.20 0.97
N ILE A 233 5.70 15.07 2.30
CA ILE A 233 6.44 15.97 3.20
C ILE A 233 7.95 15.86 2.92
N LYS A 234 8.49 14.64 2.86
CA LYS A 234 9.91 14.36 2.56
C LYS A 234 10.30 14.88 1.18
N ASP A 235 9.47 14.64 0.16
CA ASP A 235 9.71 15.07 -1.21
C ASP A 235 9.67 16.60 -1.34
N THR A 236 8.74 17.27 -0.66
CA THR A 236 8.69 18.74 -0.61
C THR A 236 9.93 19.30 0.07
N LEU A 237 10.35 18.75 1.21
CA LEU A 237 11.53 19.22 1.93
C LEU A 237 12.82 19.02 1.12
N ARG A 238 12.97 17.86 0.45
CA ARG A 238 14.16 17.52 -0.34
C ARG A 238 14.29 18.34 -1.63
N ASN A 239 13.18 18.51 -2.35
CA ASN A 239 13.22 18.98 -3.72
C ASN A 239 12.68 20.41 -3.87
N ASN A 240 11.74 20.84 -3.03
CA ASN A 240 11.08 22.14 -3.11
C ASN A 240 10.91 22.80 -1.72
N PRO A 241 11.98 22.99 -0.93
CA PRO A 241 11.87 23.49 0.45
C PRO A 241 11.25 24.90 0.56
N GLY A 242 11.36 25.72 -0.48
CA GLY A 242 10.69 27.03 -0.55
C GLY A 242 9.16 26.95 -0.60
N GLU A 243 8.61 25.83 -1.06
CA GLU A 243 7.16 25.59 -1.12
C GLU A 243 6.62 24.95 0.17
N PHE A 244 7.49 24.60 1.12
CA PHE A 244 7.12 23.85 2.33
C PHE A 244 6.02 24.55 3.13
N TRP A 245 6.08 25.88 3.23
CA TRP A 245 5.09 26.68 3.94
C TRP A 245 3.68 26.56 3.31
N PHE A 246 3.60 26.47 1.98
CA PHE A 246 2.33 26.42 1.24
C PHE A 246 1.73 25.02 1.16
N LYS A 247 2.59 23.98 1.16
CA LYS A 247 2.18 22.57 0.99
C LYS A 247 1.86 21.85 2.29
N ASN A 248 1.97 22.51 3.45
CA ASN A 248 1.73 21.93 4.76
C ASN A 248 0.75 22.77 5.59
N ASN A 249 -0.13 22.12 6.36
CA ASN A 249 -1.18 22.79 7.13
C ASN A 249 -0.67 23.68 8.28
N GLY A 250 0.57 23.48 8.72
CA GLY A 250 1.16 24.15 9.88
C GLY A 250 1.24 23.28 11.13
N ILE A 251 1.81 23.84 12.19
CA ILE A 251 2.06 23.16 13.48
C ILE A 251 1.36 23.95 14.57
N THR A 252 0.73 23.26 15.52
CA THR A 252 0.13 23.90 16.70
C THR A 252 0.81 23.41 17.97
N ILE A 253 1.41 24.33 18.71
CA ILE A 253 1.96 24.13 20.05
C ILE A 253 0.96 24.67 21.07
N LEU A 254 0.68 23.86 22.07
CA LEU A 254 -0.04 24.25 23.27
C LEU A 254 0.97 24.46 24.40
N VAL A 255 0.89 25.60 25.10
CA VAL A 255 1.70 25.94 26.26
C VAL A 255 0.78 26.09 27.46
N GLU A 256 1.05 25.34 28.52
CA GLU A 256 0.28 25.23 29.76
C GLU A 256 0.92 26.06 30.90
N ARG A 257 2.19 26.50 30.75
CA ARG A 257 2.88 27.20 31.84
C ARG A 257 2.25 28.57 32.17
N PRO A 258 2.11 28.94 33.45
CA PRO A 258 1.42 30.19 33.83
C PRO A 258 2.15 31.47 33.41
N ASP A 259 3.48 31.46 33.40
CA ASP A 259 4.36 32.61 33.18
C ASP A 259 4.73 32.84 31.71
N PHE A 260 4.12 32.11 30.77
CA PHE A 260 4.42 32.27 29.34
C PHE A 260 4.11 33.69 28.86
N ARG A 261 5.14 34.35 28.34
CA ARG A 261 5.07 35.68 27.73
C ARG A 261 5.93 35.72 26.48
N LEU A 262 5.46 36.49 25.49
CA LEU A 262 6.27 36.83 24.31
C LEU A 262 7.08 38.10 24.59
N ASP A 263 7.84 38.16 25.67
CA ASP A 263 8.51 39.40 26.11
C ASP A 263 9.81 39.71 25.37
N ARG A 264 10.46 38.69 24.81
CA ARG A 264 11.70 38.79 24.02
C ARG A 264 11.40 39.09 22.54
N VAL A 265 12.24 39.91 21.90
CA VAL A 265 12.00 40.41 20.52
C VAL A 265 12.31 39.37 19.46
N GLU A 266 13.41 38.64 19.63
CA GLU A 266 13.96 37.70 18.64
C GLU A 266 13.82 36.22 19.02
N GLU A 267 13.19 35.94 20.17
CA GLU A 267 13.06 34.60 20.71
C GLU A 267 11.72 34.38 21.45
N VAL A 268 11.29 33.12 21.50
CA VAL A 268 10.15 32.66 22.27
C VAL A 268 10.60 31.51 23.16
N LEU A 269 10.61 31.72 24.47
CA LEU A 269 10.88 30.68 25.44
C LEU A 269 9.64 29.81 25.61
N LEU A 270 9.70 28.55 25.18
CA LEU A 270 8.61 27.56 25.24
C LEU A 270 8.63 26.71 26.50
N GLU A 271 9.81 26.46 27.07
CA GLU A 271 9.95 25.81 28.38
C GLU A 271 11.33 26.09 28.98
N HIS A 272 11.43 26.08 30.30
CA HIS A 272 12.69 25.84 30.98
C HIS A 272 12.65 24.41 31.54
N ILE A 273 13.37 23.48 30.91
CA ILE A 273 13.36 22.08 31.34
C ILE A 273 14.31 21.93 32.52
N SER A 274 13.75 21.72 33.71
CA SER A 274 14.49 21.20 34.86
C SER A 274 14.77 19.72 34.69
N GLU A 275 15.83 19.22 35.32
CA GLU A 275 16.20 17.80 35.26
C GLU A 275 15.02 16.93 35.72
N TYR A 276 14.42 16.17 34.79
CA TYR A 276 13.22 15.33 34.99
C TYR A 276 11.88 16.06 35.22
N GLY A 277 11.77 17.35 34.86
CA GLY A 277 10.49 18.07 34.91
C GLY A 277 9.46 17.59 33.89
N ASP A 278 8.19 17.69 34.24
CA ASP A 278 7.10 17.52 33.28
C ASP A 278 7.13 18.68 32.26
N LEU A 279 6.90 18.35 30.99
CA LEU A 279 6.81 19.36 29.95
C LEU A 279 5.47 20.08 30.07
N HIS A 280 5.45 21.40 30.25
CA HIS A 280 4.21 22.18 30.23
C HIS A 280 3.91 22.72 28.83
N PHE A 281 4.32 22.00 27.78
CA PHE A 281 3.89 22.26 26.42
C PHE A 281 3.82 20.97 25.60
N SER A 282 3.04 20.99 24.51
CA SER A 282 2.93 19.86 23.60
C SER A 282 2.52 20.29 22.19
N VAL A 283 3.01 19.58 21.17
CA VAL A 283 2.55 19.73 19.79
C VAL A 283 1.25 18.94 19.60
N ILE A 284 0.13 19.64 19.55
CA ILE A 284 -1.20 19.04 19.41
C ILE A 284 -1.65 18.88 17.95
N ASN A 285 -0.98 19.52 16.99
CA ASN A 285 -1.18 19.31 15.55
C ASN A 285 0.16 19.48 14.81
N GLY A 286 0.40 18.68 13.77
CA GLY A 286 1.64 18.71 12.99
C GLY A 286 2.73 17.72 13.45
N ALA A 287 2.37 16.71 14.24
CA ALA A 287 3.31 15.67 14.69
C ALA A 287 3.97 14.93 13.51
N GLN A 288 3.16 14.50 12.53
CA GLN A 288 3.66 13.85 11.30
C GLN A 288 4.60 14.76 10.50
N THR A 289 4.31 16.07 10.42
CA THR A 289 5.19 17.04 9.76
C THR A 289 6.55 17.10 10.44
N ILE A 290 6.60 17.18 11.77
CA ILE A 290 7.87 17.22 12.51
C ILE A 290 8.62 15.89 12.37
N THR A 291 7.97 14.75 12.58
CA THR A 291 8.63 13.44 12.55
C THR A 291 9.13 13.07 11.16
N ALA A 292 8.33 13.27 10.10
CA ALA A 292 8.72 12.99 8.72
C ALA A 292 9.85 13.92 8.25
N SER A 293 9.81 15.21 8.62
CA SER A 293 10.87 16.16 8.29
C SER A 293 12.15 15.91 9.08
N ALA A 294 12.06 15.54 10.36
CA ALA A 294 13.21 15.14 11.17
C ALA A 294 13.89 13.91 10.58
N GLN A 295 13.12 12.86 10.26
CA GLN A 295 13.63 11.67 9.59
C GLN A 295 14.31 12.04 8.27
N CYS A 296 13.68 12.90 7.45
CA CYS A 296 14.25 13.36 6.19
C CYS A 296 15.63 14.02 6.34
N LEU A 297 15.73 14.99 7.26
CA LEU A 297 16.97 15.73 7.51
C LEU A 297 18.06 14.82 8.07
N TYR A 298 17.74 13.97 9.05
CA TYR A 298 18.72 13.07 9.67
C TYR A 298 19.20 11.99 8.70
N GLU A 299 18.32 11.49 7.82
CA GLU A 299 18.71 10.60 6.72
C GLU A 299 19.69 11.29 5.77
N MET A 300 19.43 12.54 5.36
CA MET A 300 20.35 13.29 4.50
C MET A 300 21.69 13.58 5.21
N GLU A 301 21.67 13.90 6.51
CA GLU A 301 22.89 14.12 7.29
C GLU A 301 23.71 12.82 7.46
N TYR A 302 23.05 11.67 7.55
CA TYR A 302 23.70 10.36 7.53
C TYR A 302 24.36 10.08 6.18
N ASP A 303 23.62 10.26 5.10
CA ASP A 303 24.12 10.05 3.73
C ASP A 303 25.30 11.00 3.44
N LEU A 304 25.28 12.22 3.99
CA LEU A 304 26.40 13.18 3.89
C LEU A 304 27.65 12.67 4.61
N LYS A 305 27.50 12.09 5.82
CA LYS A 305 28.63 11.47 6.53
C LYS A 305 29.22 10.31 5.73
N GLU A 306 28.36 9.46 5.15
CA GLU A 306 28.78 8.32 4.33
C GLU A 306 29.52 8.75 3.06
N CYS A 307 29.01 9.74 2.32
CA CYS A 307 29.70 10.30 1.16
C CYS A 307 31.08 10.87 1.53
N LYS A 308 31.17 11.58 2.67
CA LYS A 308 32.45 12.10 3.19
C LYS A 308 33.43 10.96 3.53
N ASN A 309 32.96 9.89 4.17
CA ASN A 309 33.77 8.72 4.50
C ASN A 309 34.28 7.98 3.25
N LYS A 310 33.50 7.94 2.17
CA LYS A 310 33.85 7.32 0.89
C LYS A 310 34.70 8.22 -0.03
N GLY A 311 34.92 9.48 0.34
CA GLY A 311 35.65 10.45 -0.48
C GLY A 311 34.84 11.03 -1.66
N GLU A 312 33.51 10.86 -1.66
CA GLU A 312 32.59 11.33 -2.71
C GLU A 312 32.32 12.84 -2.59
N THR A 313 33.34 13.65 -2.90
CA THR A 313 33.34 15.09 -2.62
C THR A 313 32.22 15.87 -3.32
N GLU A 314 31.92 15.54 -4.57
CA GLU A 314 30.87 16.25 -5.35
C GLU A 314 29.46 15.96 -4.82
N GLU A 315 29.15 14.70 -4.52
CA GLU A 315 27.84 14.30 -4.00
C GLU A 315 27.63 14.83 -2.58
N ALA A 316 28.69 14.82 -1.75
CA ALA A 316 28.67 15.45 -0.44
C ALA A 316 28.34 16.95 -0.52
N ALA A 317 28.94 17.69 -1.46
CA ALA A 317 28.66 19.12 -1.63
C ALA A 317 27.20 19.38 -2.07
N LYS A 318 26.66 18.57 -3.00
CA LYS A 318 25.24 18.66 -3.42
C LYS A 318 24.30 18.40 -2.26
N LEU A 319 24.60 17.40 -1.44
CA LEU A 319 23.77 17.01 -0.31
C LEU A 319 23.85 18.04 0.83
N GLU A 320 25.03 18.61 1.08
CA GLU A 320 25.22 19.70 2.05
C GLU A 320 24.40 20.94 1.68
N GLU A 321 24.37 21.31 0.39
CA GLU A 321 23.52 22.39 -0.10
C GLU A 321 22.02 22.07 0.05
N LYS A 322 21.59 20.84 -0.28
CA LYS A 322 20.20 20.41 -0.05
C LYS A 322 19.80 20.48 1.41
N ILE A 323 20.66 20.04 2.34
CA ILE A 323 20.42 20.12 3.79
C ILE A 323 20.29 21.59 4.21
N ARG A 324 21.18 22.46 3.72
CA ARG A 324 21.14 23.90 4.01
C ARG A 324 19.83 24.53 3.56
N GLN A 325 19.38 24.24 2.33
CA GLN A 325 18.10 24.72 1.81
C GLN A 325 16.90 24.15 2.60
N SER A 326 16.95 22.87 2.96
CA SER A 326 15.91 22.22 3.76
C SER A 326 15.80 22.82 5.16
N LYS A 327 16.93 23.19 5.80
CA LYS A 327 16.93 23.89 7.09
C LYS A 327 16.31 25.28 7.00
N ASN A 328 16.39 25.93 5.83
CA ASN A 328 15.74 27.22 5.60
C ASN A 328 14.22 27.13 5.36
N ALA A 329 13.65 25.93 5.19
CA ALA A 329 12.22 25.75 5.02
C ALA A 329 11.44 26.35 6.21
N LYS A 330 10.37 27.08 5.90
CA LYS A 330 9.49 27.71 6.90
C LYS A 330 8.17 26.98 7.01
N VAL A 331 7.54 27.05 8.18
CA VAL A 331 6.23 26.47 8.46
C VAL A 331 5.39 27.45 9.30
N LEU A 332 4.08 27.45 9.07
CA LEU A 332 3.13 28.20 9.88
C LEU A 332 3.05 27.57 11.28
N LEU A 333 3.30 28.37 12.32
CA LEU A 333 3.21 27.97 13.72
C LEU A 333 2.09 28.71 14.42
N ARG A 334 1.19 27.96 15.05
CA ARG A 334 0.20 28.45 16.00
C ARG A 334 0.63 28.11 17.42
N ILE A 335 0.68 29.09 18.32
CA ILE A 335 0.92 28.89 19.75
C ILE A 335 -0.37 29.21 20.49
N ILE A 336 -0.89 28.26 21.26
CA ILE A 336 -2.03 28.45 22.16
C ILE A 336 -1.51 28.41 23.58
N HIS A 337 -1.69 29.48 24.33
CA HIS A 337 -1.36 29.56 25.74
C HIS A 337 -2.63 29.45 26.58
N ILE A 338 -2.70 28.41 27.40
CA ILE A 338 -3.75 28.17 28.39
C ILE A 338 -3.06 28.23 29.76
N PRO A 339 -3.15 29.35 30.48
CA PRO A 339 -2.47 29.47 31.77
C PRO A 339 -3.09 28.49 32.77
N HIS A 340 -2.28 27.57 33.29
CA HIS A 340 -2.73 26.72 34.41
C HIS A 340 -2.89 27.59 35.67
N SER A 341 -4.11 27.74 36.19
CA SER A 341 -4.32 28.47 37.44
C SER A 341 -3.85 27.62 38.62
N ALA A 342 -2.79 28.04 39.29
CA ALA A 342 -2.26 27.36 40.48
C ALA A 342 -3.18 27.45 41.73
N GLN A 343 -4.43 27.90 41.58
CA GLN A 343 -5.36 28.13 42.69
C GLN A 343 -6.67 27.37 42.44
N ALA A 344 -6.91 26.36 43.30
CA ALA A 344 -8.06 25.44 43.37
C ALA A 344 -8.02 24.21 42.43
N ALA A 345 -8.14 23.01 43.02
CA ALA A 345 -8.15 21.71 42.35
C ALA A 345 -9.31 21.54 41.34
N GLU A 346 -10.38 22.34 41.45
CA GLU A 346 -11.46 22.39 40.45
C GLU A 346 -10.98 23.04 39.13
N SER A 347 -10.06 24.01 39.20
CA SER A 347 -9.54 24.71 38.01
C SER A 347 -8.57 23.88 37.17
N GLU A 348 -7.87 22.93 37.79
CA GLU A 348 -6.93 22.02 37.14
C GLU A 348 -7.63 20.94 36.30
N ALA A 349 -8.81 20.48 36.75
CA ALA A 349 -9.65 19.56 35.99
C ALA A 349 -10.26 20.26 34.76
N ASP A 350 -10.69 21.50 34.90
CA ASP A 350 -11.28 22.30 33.81
C ASP A 350 -10.24 22.71 32.76
N SER A 351 -9.04 23.15 33.15
CA SER A 351 -7.96 23.45 32.21
C SER A 351 -7.54 22.19 31.43
N THR A 352 -7.42 21.05 32.11
CA THR A 352 -7.10 19.76 31.48
C THR A 352 -8.18 19.32 30.49
N ARG A 353 -9.45 19.55 30.81
CA ARG A 353 -10.58 19.28 29.92
C ARG A 353 -10.53 20.16 28.68
N GLU A 354 -10.31 21.46 28.82
CA GLU A 354 -10.22 22.39 27.70
C GLU A 354 -9.05 22.06 26.77
N VAL A 355 -7.89 21.73 27.34
CA VAL A 355 -6.72 21.23 26.59
C VAL A 355 -7.08 20.02 25.73
N ASN A 356 -7.81 19.05 26.31
CA ASN A 356 -8.23 17.85 25.60
C ASN A 356 -9.27 18.16 24.52
N GLU A 357 -10.23 19.04 24.78
CA GLU A 357 -11.24 19.46 23.80
C GLU A 357 -10.61 20.17 22.59
N ILE A 358 -9.63 21.05 22.82
CA ILE A 358 -8.88 21.73 21.75
C ILE A 358 -8.06 20.71 20.95
N SER A 359 -7.35 19.80 21.63
CA SER A 359 -6.59 18.76 20.95
C SER A 359 -7.49 17.88 20.08
N VAL A 360 -8.63 17.41 20.62
CA VAL A 360 -9.60 16.62 19.86
C VAL A 360 -10.14 17.42 18.66
N ALA A 361 -10.53 18.68 18.86
CA ALA A 361 -11.08 19.51 17.80
C ALA A 361 -10.10 19.72 16.64
N LEU A 362 -8.84 20.05 16.94
CA LEU A 362 -7.79 20.26 15.92
C LEU A 362 -7.38 18.97 15.22
N ASN A 363 -7.63 17.81 15.84
CA ASN A 363 -7.39 16.49 15.27
C ASN A 363 -8.65 15.82 14.73
N ARG A 364 -9.82 16.48 14.69
CA ARG A 364 -11.07 15.90 14.15
C ARG A 364 -11.30 16.19 12.67
N GLN A 365 -10.37 16.84 11.97
CA GLN A 365 -10.52 17.09 10.54
C GLN A 365 -10.72 15.77 9.77
N LYS A 366 -11.80 15.68 8.97
CA LYS A 366 -12.11 14.47 8.20
C LYS A 366 -10.90 14.10 7.34
N PRO A 367 -10.41 12.85 7.39
CA PRO A 367 -9.31 12.46 6.53
C PRO A 367 -9.72 12.61 5.06
N ILE A 368 -8.84 13.26 4.31
CA ILE A 368 -8.85 13.20 2.85
C ILE A 368 -8.68 11.71 2.49
N LYS A 369 -9.50 11.19 1.59
CA LYS A 369 -9.36 9.84 1.01
C LYS A 369 -8.78 9.95 -0.40
N ALA A 370 -8.29 8.82 -0.92
CA ALA A 370 -7.81 8.75 -2.30
C ALA A 370 -8.85 9.24 -3.32
N GLU A 371 -10.15 8.97 -3.08
CA GLU A 371 -11.24 9.46 -3.93
C GLU A 371 -11.37 11.00 -3.95
N ASP A 372 -11.05 11.69 -2.85
CA ASP A 372 -11.09 13.15 -2.80
C ASP A 372 -9.94 13.77 -3.63
N ILE A 373 -8.74 13.16 -3.58
CA ILE A 373 -7.56 13.57 -4.37
C ILE A 373 -7.78 13.26 -5.85
N ALA A 374 -8.23 12.05 -6.15
CA ALA A 374 -8.47 11.58 -7.51
C ALA A 374 -9.55 12.42 -8.22
N PHE A 375 -10.55 12.93 -7.48
CA PHE A 375 -11.57 13.81 -8.05
C PHE A 375 -11.00 15.14 -8.57
N ALA A 376 -9.89 15.63 -7.98
CA ALA A 376 -9.21 16.84 -8.44
C ALA A 376 -8.23 16.59 -9.61
N SER A 377 -8.09 15.34 -10.08
CA SER A 377 -7.20 15.03 -11.19
C SER A 377 -7.72 15.58 -12.53
N PRO A 378 -6.83 15.92 -13.49
CA PRO A 378 -7.24 16.41 -14.81
C PRO A 378 -8.21 15.47 -15.52
N PHE A 379 -7.98 14.15 -15.40
CA PHE A 379 -8.84 13.12 -15.99
C PHE A 379 -10.28 13.23 -15.48
N VAL A 380 -10.45 13.26 -14.16
CA VAL A 380 -11.78 13.23 -13.54
C VAL A 380 -12.49 14.57 -13.73
N VAL A 381 -11.75 15.68 -13.71
CA VAL A 381 -12.28 17.01 -14.04
C VAL A 381 -12.80 17.05 -15.49
N LYS A 382 -12.03 16.54 -16.46
CA LYS A 382 -12.45 16.45 -17.86
C LYS A 382 -13.70 15.57 -18.02
N LEU A 383 -13.70 14.39 -17.38
CA LEU A 383 -14.84 13.46 -17.43
C LEU A 383 -16.12 14.06 -16.81
N ALA A 384 -16.01 14.71 -15.66
CA ALA A 384 -17.15 15.36 -15.02
C ALA A 384 -17.72 16.48 -15.89
N ALA A 385 -16.87 17.32 -16.49
CA ALA A 385 -17.29 18.40 -17.39
C ALA A 385 -17.97 17.86 -18.66
N PHE A 386 -17.43 16.80 -19.28
CA PHE A 386 -18.04 16.10 -20.40
C PHE A 386 -19.46 15.61 -20.05
N LEU A 387 -19.59 14.88 -18.94
CA LEU A 387 -20.88 14.32 -18.50
C LEU A 387 -21.92 15.41 -18.24
N GLU A 388 -21.53 16.52 -17.62
CA GLU A 388 -22.42 17.66 -17.39
C GLU A 388 -22.87 18.33 -18.70
N ARG A 389 -21.95 18.54 -19.64
CA ARG A 389 -22.26 19.11 -20.96
C ARG A 389 -23.24 18.23 -21.74
N GLU A 390 -23.00 16.93 -21.78
CA GLU A 390 -23.87 15.99 -22.49
C GLU A 390 -25.26 15.86 -21.83
N GLN A 391 -25.34 15.97 -20.49
CA GLN A 391 -26.63 16.08 -19.80
C GLN A 391 -27.40 17.33 -20.22
N MET A 392 -26.73 18.48 -20.37
CA MET A 392 -27.37 19.71 -20.87
C MET A 392 -27.86 19.55 -22.32
N ASN A 393 -27.16 18.76 -23.13
CA ASN A 393 -27.54 18.40 -24.50
C ASN A 393 -28.64 17.32 -24.57
N GLY A 394 -29.21 16.92 -23.43
CA GLY A 394 -30.34 15.99 -23.36
C GLY A 394 -29.95 14.51 -23.32
N LYS A 395 -28.64 14.18 -23.29
CA LYS A 395 -28.20 12.80 -23.06
C LYS A 395 -28.50 12.37 -21.64
N ARG A 396 -28.77 11.08 -21.50
CA ARG A 396 -29.21 10.44 -20.25
C ARG A 396 -28.05 9.92 -19.39
N TYR A 397 -26.88 10.56 -19.46
CA TYR A 397 -25.69 10.16 -18.70
C TYR A 397 -25.82 10.41 -17.20
N PHE A 398 -24.90 9.82 -16.43
CA PHE A 398 -24.81 9.99 -14.98
C PHE A 398 -23.97 11.22 -14.63
N ARG A 399 -24.15 11.74 -13.41
CA ARG A 399 -23.28 12.76 -12.83
C ARG A 399 -22.28 12.12 -11.89
N LEU A 400 -21.00 12.38 -12.09
CA LEU A 400 -19.96 11.98 -11.16
C LEU A 400 -19.95 12.94 -9.96
N VAL A 401 -20.02 12.42 -8.74
CA VAL A 401 -20.16 13.25 -7.52
C VAL A 401 -19.03 13.00 -6.52
N LYS A 402 -18.72 14.02 -5.70
CA LYS A 402 -17.75 13.87 -4.62
C LYS A 402 -18.34 13.08 -3.47
N ARG A 403 -17.44 12.54 -2.65
CA ARG A 403 -17.78 11.82 -1.42
C ARG A 403 -18.68 12.68 -0.52
N GLY A 404 -19.91 12.21 -0.30
CA GLY A 404 -20.90 12.86 0.58
C GLY A 404 -21.91 13.78 -0.12
N GLU A 405 -21.81 13.98 -1.44
CA GLU A 405 -22.77 14.78 -2.23
C GLU A 405 -24.00 13.98 -2.70
N GLY A 406 -23.96 12.64 -2.58
CA GLY A 406 -24.83 11.68 -3.27
C GLY A 406 -26.30 11.58 -2.84
N ASN A 407 -26.99 12.68 -2.54
CA ASN A 407 -28.43 12.66 -2.23
C ASN A 407 -29.27 13.76 -2.89
N ILE A 408 -28.68 14.65 -3.71
CA ILE A 408 -29.37 15.85 -4.22
C ILE A 408 -29.89 15.68 -5.66
N ALA A 409 -29.27 14.83 -6.50
CA ALA A 409 -29.59 14.72 -7.93
C ALA A 409 -30.00 13.30 -8.38
N ARG A 410 -30.81 13.21 -9.44
CA ARG A 410 -31.10 11.93 -10.14
C ARG A 410 -29.85 11.49 -10.93
N ARG A 411 -29.53 10.19 -10.91
CA ARG A 411 -28.42 9.54 -11.67
C ARG A 411 -27.00 9.96 -11.25
N THR A 412 -26.69 9.88 -9.96
CA THR A 412 -25.32 10.14 -9.46
C THR A 412 -24.50 8.86 -9.32
N VAL A 413 -23.19 8.95 -9.54
CA VAL A 413 -22.22 7.88 -9.29
C VAL A 413 -21.03 8.49 -8.55
N ASP A 414 -20.59 7.89 -7.45
CA ASP A 414 -19.35 8.31 -6.79
C ASP A 414 -18.12 7.71 -7.49
N LEU A 415 -16.95 8.31 -7.27
CA LEU A 415 -15.72 7.91 -7.96
C LEU A 415 -15.28 6.47 -7.64
N VAL A 416 -15.62 5.94 -6.47
CA VAL A 416 -15.24 4.58 -6.07
C VAL A 416 -16.10 3.56 -6.80
N ASP A 417 -17.41 3.79 -6.87
CA ASP A 417 -18.34 2.96 -7.61
C ASP A 417 -18.08 3.04 -9.11
N PHE A 418 -17.76 4.23 -9.64
CA PHE A 418 -17.28 4.40 -11.01
C PHE A 418 -16.07 3.52 -11.30
N ALA A 419 -15.03 3.58 -10.45
CA ALA A 419 -13.80 2.83 -10.66
C ALA A 419 -14.04 1.31 -10.62
N ARG A 420 -14.81 0.82 -9.65
CA ARG A 420 -15.15 -0.62 -9.55
C ARG A 420 -16.03 -1.09 -10.70
N ALA A 421 -17.03 -0.29 -11.09
CA ALA A 421 -17.89 -0.60 -12.23
C ALA A 421 -17.11 -0.62 -13.54
N ARG A 422 -16.22 0.35 -13.78
CA ARG A 422 -15.34 0.35 -14.96
C ARG A 422 -14.40 -0.86 -14.99
N LYS A 423 -13.88 -1.27 -13.82
CA LYS A 423 -13.05 -2.47 -13.68
C LYS A 423 -13.85 -3.75 -13.96
N ALA A 424 -15.11 -3.77 -13.55
CA ALA A 424 -16.05 -4.84 -13.88
C ALA A 424 -16.35 -4.88 -15.40
N CYS A 425 -16.58 -3.74 -16.05
CA CYS A 425 -16.72 -3.64 -17.51
C CYS A 425 -15.45 -4.09 -18.26
N ALA A 426 -14.26 -3.87 -17.69
CA ALA A 426 -13.00 -4.38 -18.25
C ALA A 426 -12.83 -5.91 -18.12
N GLY A 427 -13.73 -6.62 -17.42
CA GLY A 427 -13.64 -8.07 -17.23
C GLY A 427 -12.78 -8.50 -16.03
N TYR A 428 -12.51 -7.61 -15.07
CA TYR A 428 -11.72 -7.90 -13.87
C TYR A 428 -12.57 -7.81 -12.58
N PRO A 429 -13.58 -8.68 -12.38
CA PRO A 429 -14.49 -8.60 -11.24
C PRO A 429 -13.83 -8.92 -9.88
N GLY A 430 -12.76 -9.72 -9.86
CA GLY A 430 -11.97 -10.01 -8.67
C GLY A 430 -11.23 -8.77 -8.17
N ASP A 431 -10.64 -7.99 -9.08
CA ASP A 431 -10.04 -6.69 -8.78
C ASP A 431 -11.10 -5.68 -8.30
N ALA A 432 -12.23 -5.58 -9.01
CA ALA A 432 -13.33 -4.69 -8.64
C ALA A 432 -13.87 -4.97 -7.23
N ARG A 433 -13.79 -6.23 -6.78
CA ARG A 433 -14.14 -6.64 -5.42
C ARG A 433 -13.03 -6.36 -4.40
N SER A 434 -11.82 -6.81 -4.69
CA SER A 434 -10.77 -7.02 -3.69
C SER A 434 -9.76 -5.89 -3.56
N LYS A 435 -9.52 -5.11 -4.62
CA LYS A 435 -8.58 -3.99 -4.56
C LYS A 435 -9.15 -2.86 -3.72
N GLY A 436 -8.31 -2.33 -2.82
CA GLY A 436 -8.66 -1.17 -2.00
C GLY A 436 -8.76 0.10 -2.85
N THR A 437 -9.57 1.07 -2.41
CA THR A 437 -9.77 2.35 -3.11
C THR A 437 -8.47 3.08 -3.42
N ASN A 438 -7.51 3.06 -2.49
CA ASN A 438 -6.20 3.69 -2.68
C ASN A 438 -5.38 3.06 -3.83
N ILE A 439 -5.63 1.78 -4.15
CA ILE A 439 -4.97 1.07 -5.25
C ILE A 439 -5.70 1.33 -6.56
N LEU A 440 -7.04 1.32 -6.55
CA LEU A 440 -7.84 1.59 -7.75
C LEU A 440 -7.66 3.03 -8.26
N LEU A 441 -7.47 3.97 -7.33
CA LEU A 441 -7.32 5.40 -7.61
C LEU A 441 -5.87 5.87 -7.42
N SER A 442 -4.89 4.96 -7.44
CA SER A 442 -3.49 5.35 -7.27
C SER A 442 -3.02 6.17 -8.46
N SER A 443 -2.36 7.29 -8.16
CA SER A 443 -1.72 8.15 -9.14
C SER A 443 -0.20 8.16 -8.94
N ARG A 444 0.53 8.47 -10.01
CA ARG A 444 1.96 8.76 -9.98
C ARG A 444 2.15 10.21 -10.41
N ASN A 445 3.03 10.90 -9.69
CA ASN A 445 3.58 12.17 -10.18
C ASN A 445 4.74 11.81 -11.09
N ASP A 446 4.52 11.91 -12.40
CA ASP A 446 5.61 11.79 -13.35
C ASP A 446 6.42 13.09 -13.36
N THR A 447 7.71 13.01 -13.68
CA THR A 447 8.65 14.14 -13.66
C THR A 447 8.17 15.21 -14.64
N GLY A 448 7.52 16.25 -14.12
CA GLY A 448 6.86 17.29 -14.92
C GLY A 448 5.58 17.84 -14.31
N GLY A 449 5.03 17.18 -13.27
CA GLY A 449 3.80 17.62 -12.61
C GLY A 449 2.52 17.07 -13.23
N GLU A 450 2.63 16.19 -14.23
CA GLU A 450 1.51 15.47 -14.79
C GLU A 450 1.07 14.34 -13.83
N TYR A 451 -0.21 14.38 -13.46
CA TYR A 451 -0.88 13.36 -12.65
C TYR A 451 -1.38 12.25 -13.57
N SER A 452 -0.70 11.10 -13.57
CA SER A 452 -1.14 9.92 -14.32
C SER A 452 -1.70 8.86 -13.36
N PHE A 453 -2.87 8.28 -13.69
CA PHE A 453 -3.40 7.14 -12.94
C PHE A 453 -2.67 5.86 -13.33
N GLN A 454 -2.36 5.02 -12.33
CA GLN A 454 -1.62 3.78 -12.58
C GLN A 454 -2.49 2.70 -13.24
N ASP A 455 -3.77 2.63 -12.89
CA ASP A 455 -4.70 1.65 -13.46
C ASP A 455 -5.30 2.14 -14.77
N LYS A 456 -4.58 1.88 -15.86
CA LYS A 456 -5.00 2.22 -17.24
C LYS A 456 -6.26 1.50 -17.71
N THR A 457 -6.73 0.48 -16.99
CA THR A 457 -8.01 -0.19 -17.31
C THR A 457 -9.21 0.60 -16.80
N ILE A 458 -9.01 1.47 -15.81
CA ILE A 458 -10.04 2.36 -15.26
C ILE A 458 -9.94 3.72 -15.93
N PHE A 459 -8.74 4.26 -16.01
CA PHE A 459 -8.43 5.59 -16.55
C PHE A 459 -7.64 5.42 -17.85
N VAL A 460 -8.36 5.29 -18.97
CA VAL A 460 -7.76 5.04 -20.29
C VAL A 460 -6.99 6.28 -20.75
N PRO A 461 -5.68 6.19 -21.08
CA PRO A 461 -4.88 7.36 -21.49
C PRO A 461 -5.50 8.16 -22.64
N GLU A 462 -6.15 7.47 -23.58
CA GLU A 462 -6.82 8.05 -24.75
C GLU A 462 -7.85 9.12 -24.36
N TRP A 463 -8.45 9.03 -23.16
CA TRP A 463 -9.40 10.03 -22.68
C TRP A 463 -8.76 11.39 -22.43
N LEU A 464 -7.53 11.43 -21.91
CA LEU A 464 -6.84 12.71 -21.66
C LEU A 464 -6.42 13.37 -22.97
N GLU A 465 -5.96 12.56 -23.92
CA GLU A 465 -5.48 12.99 -25.25
C GLU A 465 -6.61 13.37 -26.20
N ALA A 466 -7.84 12.92 -25.95
CA ALA A 466 -9.00 13.18 -26.81
C ALA A 466 -9.28 14.67 -27.03
N GLU A 467 -9.45 15.08 -28.28
CA GLU A 467 -10.05 16.39 -28.62
C GLU A 467 -11.58 16.34 -28.51
N ASP A 468 -12.25 17.50 -28.45
CA ASP A 468 -13.70 17.63 -28.20
C ASP A 468 -14.57 16.71 -29.09
N GLU A 469 -14.16 16.51 -30.34
CA GLU A 469 -14.87 15.71 -31.34
C GLU A 469 -14.74 14.18 -31.09
N GLN A 470 -13.69 13.76 -30.38
CA GLN A 470 -13.38 12.36 -30.08
C GLN A 470 -13.89 11.92 -28.70
N GLU A 471 -14.21 12.87 -27.81
CA GLU A 471 -14.63 12.57 -26.43
C GLU A 471 -15.85 11.63 -26.40
N ALA A 472 -16.86 11.86 -27.24
CA ALA A 472 -18.06 11.03 -27.24
C ALA A 472 -17.76 9.57 -27.64
N GLU A 473 -16.96 9.36 -28.69
CA GLU A 473 -16.59 8.03 -29.18
C GLU A 473 -15.78 7.26 -28.12
N ILE A 474 -14.78 7.91 -27.51
CA ILE A 474 -13.94 7.30 -26.48
C ILE A 474 -14.77 7.01 -25.22
N PHE A 475 -15.69 7.90 -24.85
CA PHE A 475 -16.61 7.69 -23.74
C PHE A 475 -17.50 6.47 -23.99
N GLU A 476 -18.16 6.39 -25.14
CA GLU A 476 -19.07 5.30 -25.47
C GLU A 476 -18.32 3.96 -25.52
N LYS A 477 -17.13 3.93 -26.16
CA LYS A 477 -16.27 2.74 -26.26
C LYS A 477 -15.86 2.16 -24.91
N TYR A 478 -15.44 2.99 -23.96
CA TYR A 478 -14.83 2.51 -22.71
C TYR A 478 -15.72 2.66 -21.47
N TYR A 479 -16.64 3.62 -21.46
CA TYR A 479 -17.42 4.03 -20.29
C TYR A 479 -18.94 3.90 -20.49
N GLY A 480 -19.42 3.59 -21.70
CA GLY A 480 -20.85 3.50 -22.03
C GLY A 480 -21.66 2.58 -21.11
N ALA A 481 -21.09 1.43 -20.69
CA ALA A 481 -21.76 0.47 -19.82
C ALA A 481 -21.59 0.72 -18.31
N VAL A 482 -20.81 1.74 -17.89
CA VAL A 482 -20.47 1.95 -16.47
C VAL A 482 -21.71 2.23 -15.63
N TYR A 483 -22.64 3.05 -16.12
CA TYR A 483 -23.85 3.37 -15.37
C TYR A 483 -24.78 2.17 -15.19
N PHE A 484 -24.88 1.32 -16.20
CA PHE A 484 -25.60 0.05 -16.11
C PHE A 484 -24.95 -0.85 -15.05
N ALA A 485 -23.62 -0.99 -15.07
CA ALA A 485 -22.88 -1.79 -14.10
C ALA A 485 -23.08 -1.32 -12.65
N VAL A 486 -23.04 0.00 -12.40
CA VAL A 486 -23.32 0.57 -11.06
C VAL A 486 -24.71 0.19 -10.59
N ARG A 487 -25.74 0.35 -11.44
CA ARG A 487 -27.12 0.04 -11.07
C ARG A 487 -27.35 -1.45 -10.81
N VAL A 488 -26.71 -2.33 -11.59
CA VAL A 488 -26.74 -3.78 -11.35
C VAL A 488 -26.08 -4.13 -10.01
N ALA A 489 -24.91 -3.57 -9.71
CA ALA A 489 -24.22 -3.80 -8.45
C ALA A 489 -25.02 -3.31 -7.24
N ASP A 490 -25.67 -2.15 -7.35
CA ASP A 490 -26.55 -1.58 -6.34
C ASP A 490 -27.79 -2.45 -6.10
N PHE A 491 -28.42 -2.90 -7.19
CA PHE A 491 -29.57 -3.79 -7.11
C PHE A 491 -29.19 -5.10 -6.40
N TYR A 492 -28.06 -5.69 -6.78
CA TYR A 492 -27.53 -6.89 -6.16
C TYR A 492 -27.34 -6.70 -4.66
N GLY A 493 -26.64 -5.63 -4.24
CA GLY A 493 -26.38 -5.34 -2.84
C GLY A 493 -27.65 -5.17 -1.99
N LYS A 494 -28.70 -4.56 -2.57
CA LYS A 494 -29.99 -4.33 -1.89
C LYS A 494 -30.87 -5.58 -1.80
N ASN A 495 -30.74 -6.52 -2.73
CA ASN A 495 -31.65 -7.66 -2.85
C ASN A 495 -31.05 -9.01 -2.48
N VAL A 496 -29.72 -9.14 -2.38
CA VAL A 496 -29.08 -10.43 -2.12
C VAL A 496 -29.51 -11.08 -0.81
N LYS A 497 -29.77 -10.29 0.24
CA LYS A 497 -30.28 -10.80 1.53
C LYS A 497 -31.71 -11.35 1.46
N LYS A 498 -32.44 -11.08 0.38
CA LYS A 498 -33.83 -11.54 0.15
C LYS A 498 -33.90 -12.85 -0.64
N ILE A 499 -32.77 -13.37 -1.10
CA ILE A 499 -32.66 -14.63 -1.82
C ILE A 499 -32.23 -15.69 -0.81
N ILE A 500 -33.01 -16.76 -0.69
CA ILE A 500 -32.74 -17.89 0.21
C ILE A 500 -32.47 -19.10 -0.68
N THR A 501 -31.37 -19.80 -0.40
CA THR A 501 -30.96 -21.01 -1.11
C THR A 501 -30.43 -22.04 -0.13
N ASP A 502 -30.83 -23.30 -0.31
CA ASP A 502 -30.34 -24.42 0.49
C ASP A 502 -28.99 -24.95 0.00
N ASN A 503 -28.54 -24.52 -1.19
CA ASN A 503 -27.24 -24.90 -1.75
C ASN A 503 -26.11 -24.01 -1.15
N PRO A 504 -25.15 -24.58 -0.40
CA PRO A 504 -24.07 -23.82 0.23
C PRO A 504 -23.16 -23.10 -0.77
N ALA A 505 -22.93 -23.68 -1.96
CA ALA A 505 -22.10 -23.06 -2.99
C ALA A 505 -22.81 -21.83 -3.57
N ALA A 506 -24.11 -21.94 -3.87
CA ALA A 506 -24.91 -20.81 -4.34
C ALA A 506 -25.01 -19.71 -3.26
N ALA A 507 -25.16 -20.07 -1.99
CA ALA A 507 -25.15 -19.11 -0.87
C ALA A 507 -23.83 -18.33 -0.80
N ALA A 508 -22.68 -19.03 -0.95
CA ALA A 508 -21.37 -18.38 -0.96
C ALA A 508 -21.20 -17.43 -2.15
N VAL A 509 -21.71 -17.81 -3.34
CA VAL A 509 -21.73 -16.94 -4.53
C VAL A 509 -22.61 -15.72 -4.31
N LEU A 510 -23.82 -15.88 -3.76
CA LEU A 510 -24.69 -14.74 -3.45
C LEU A 510 -23.99 -13.79 -2.46
N GLN A 511 -23.39 -14.30 -1.40
CA GLN A 511 -22.75 -13.46 -0.39
C GLN A 511 -21.55 -12.66 -0.94
N ASN A 512 -20.79 -13.21 -1.89
CA ASN A 512 -19.50 -12.66 -2.31
C ASN A 512 -19.42 -12.21 -3.77
N GLY A 513 -20.39 -12.58 -4.60
CA GLY A 513 -20.34 -12.54 -6.07
C GLY A 513 -20.92 -11.28 -6.70
N LYS A 514 -21.14 -10.20 -5.95
CA LYS A 514 -21.69 -8.93 -6.46
C LYS A 514 -21.05 -8.48 -7.79
N TRP A 515 -19.72 -8.38 -7.78
CA TRP A 515 -18.97 -7.91 -8.96
C TRP A 515 -18.84 -8.98 -10.04
N TYR A 516 -18.82 -10.27 -9.68
CA TYR A 516 -18.89 -11.38 -10.64
C TYR A 516 -20.19 -11.34 -11.45
N PHE A 517 -21.32 -11.23 -10.76
CA PHE A 517 -22.63 -11.09 -11.39
C PHE A 517 -22.72 -9.83 -12.23
N THR A 518 -22.25 -8.69 -11.68
CA THR A 518 -22.25 -7.41 -12.41
C THR A 518 -21.46 -7.50 -13.72
N THR A 519 -20.23 -8.04 -13.68
CA THR A 519 -19.43 -8.27 -14.89
C THR A 519 -20.11 -9.23 -15.85
N TYR A 520 -20.71 -10.32 -15.35
CA TYR A 520 -21.41 -11.27 -16.20
C TYR A 520 -22.59 -10.60 -16.94
N MET A 521 -23.41 -9.82 -16.25
CA MET A 521 -24.50 -9.07 -16.88
C MET A 521 -24.00 -8.08 -17.93
N VAL A 522 -22.99 -7.27 -17.60
CA VAL A 522 -22.41 -6.30 -18.55
C VAL A 522 -21.91 -7.01 -19.81
N GLN A 523 -21.17 -8.11 -19.67
CA GLN A 523 -20.63 -8.84 -20.81
C GLN A 523 -21.73 -9.55 -21.61
N LEU A 524 -22.70 -10.15 -20.94
CA LEU A 524 -23.83 -10.83 -21.59
C LEU A 524 -24.61 -9.88 -22.49
N PHE A 525 -24.96 -8.69 -21.98
CA PHE A 525 -25.70 -7.68 -22.75
C PHE A 525 -24.85 -6.92 -23.77
N ASN A 526 -23.51 -6.98 -23.67
CA ASN A 526 -22.61 -6.43 -24.69
C ASN A 526 -22.17 -7.48 -25.74
N GLY A 527 -22.69 -8.71 -25.68
CA GLY A 527 -22.24 -9.81 -26.53
C GLY A 527 -20.75 -10.13 -26.37
N TYR A 528 -20.21 -9.95 -25.16
CA TYR A 528 -18.81 -10.17 -24.78
C TYR A 528 -17.77 -9.34 -25.55
N ARG A 529 -18.19 -8.25 -26.21
CA ARG A 529 -17.27 -7.29 -26.86
C ARG A 529 -16.52 -6.48 -25.81
N SER A 530 -15.30 -6.06 -26.14
CA SER A 530 -14.52 -5.11 -25.35
C SER A 530 -14.92 -3.65 -25.60
N ASP A 531 -15.54 -3.38 -26.74
CA ASP A 531 -16.08 -2.08 -27.15
C ASP A 531 -17.55 -1.93 -26.73
N TYR A 532 -17.87 -0.85 -26.03
CA TYR A 532 -19.21 -0.52 -25.53
C TYR A 532 -19.95 0.53 -26.36
N SER A 533 -19.44 0.93 -27.53
CA SER A 533 -20.07 1.96 -28.37
C SER A 533 -21.46 1.58 -28.84
N GLN A 534 -21.74 0.28 -28.95
CA GLN A 534 -23.05 -0.27 -29.31
C GLN A 534 -23.85 -0.77 -28.09
N PHE A 535 -23.37 -0.49 -26.88
CA PHE A 535 -24.01 -0.96 -25.65
C PHE A 535 -25.33 -0.21 -25.42
N THR A 536 -26.43 -0.95 -25.36
CA THR A 536 -27.75 -0.40 -25.08
C THR A 536 -28.12 -0.63 -23.62
N ASP A 537 -28.43 0.46 -22.92
CA ASP A 537 -28.82 0.41 -21.52
C ASP A 537 -30.25 -0.13 -21.34
N CYS A 538 -30.35 -1.42 -21.08
CA CYS A 538 -31.61 -2.16 -20.88
C CYS A 538 -32.00 -2.32 -19.40
N PHE A 539 -31.39 -1.58 -18.46
CA PHE A 539 -31.56 -1.85 -17.03
C PHE A 539 -33.02 -1.87 -16.57
N GLU A 540 -33.85 -0.91 -17.01
CA GLU A 540 -35.26 -0.84 -16.59
C GLU A 540 -36.09 -2.01 -17.15
N LEU A 541 -35.70 -2.56 -18.32
CA LEU A 541 -36.37 -3.69 -18.97
C LEU A 541 -36.12 -5.03 -18.27
N ILE A 542 -34.98 -5.14 -17.58
CA ILE A 542 -34.54 -6.36 -16.89
C ILE A 542 -34.64 -6.27 -15.37
N ARG A 543 -35.03 -5.11 -14.83
CA ARG A 543 -34.91 -4.79 -13.40
C ARG A 543 -35.69 -5.74 -12.50
N ASP A 544 -36.91 -6.10 -12.91
CA ASP A 544 -37.79 -7.05 -12.23
C ASP A 544 -37.27 -8.49 -12.32
N LYS A 545 -36.56 -8.82 -13.41
CA LYS A 545 -35.95 -10.13 -13.69
C LYS A 545 -34.57 -10.33 -13.05
N LEU A 546 -33.94 -9.27 -12.55
CA LEU A 546 -32.58 -9.32 -11.98
C LEU A 546 -32.48 -10.31 -10.81
N LYS A 547 -33.52 -10.47 -9.99
CA LYS A 547 -33.50 -11.42 -8.87
C LYS A 547 -33.35 -12.87 -9.35
N ASP A 548 -34.14 -13.25 -10.35
CA ASP A 548 -34.11 -14.60 -10.93
C ASP A 548 -32.77 -14.86 -11.63
N MET A 549 -32.23 -13.84 -12.31
CA MET A 549 -30.89 -13.91 -12.91
C MET A 549 -29.77 -14.04 -11.86
N MET A 550 -29.91 -13.41 -10.69
CA MET A 550 -28.96 -13.59 -9.58
C MET A 550 -28.96 -15.03 -9.05
N GLU A 551 -30.14 -15.62 -8.87
CA GLU A 551 -30.32 -17.01 -8.44
C GLU A 551 -29.71 -17.98 -9.45
N LEU A 552 -30.03 -17.81 -10.74
CA LEU A 552 -29.47 -18.60 -11.83
C LEU A 552 -27.95 -18.48 -11.91
N PHE A 553 -27.41 -17.26 -11.80
CA PHE A 553 -25.96 -17.06 -11.83
C PHE A 553 -25.26 -17.74 -10.65
N ALA A 554 -25.86 -17.69 -9.45
CA ALA A 554 -25.31 -18.34 -8.27
C ALA A 554 -25.26 -19.86 -8.42
N GLU A 555 -26.32 -20.46 -8.99
CA GLU A 555 -26.38 -21.88 -9.32
C GLU A 555 -25.27 -22.27 -10.30
N LEU A 556 -25.17 -21.57 -11.43
CA LEU A 556 -24.20 -21.86 -12.49
C LEU A 556 -22.76 -21.68 -12.02
N CYS A 557 -22.48 -20.64 -11.23
CA CYS A 557 -21.16 -20.40 -10.64
C CYS A 557 -20.78 -21.49 -9.63
N GLY A 558 -21.73 -21.92 -8.79
CA GLY A 558 -21.53 -23.05 -7.87
C GLY A 558 -21.24 -24.36 -8.61
N ALA A 559 -21.98 -24.64 -9.69
CA ALA A 559 -21.75 -25.81 -10.53
C ALA A 559 -20.39 -25.75 -11.23
N ALA A 560 -19.99 -24.58 -11.76
CA ALA A 560 -18.69 -24.37 -12.38
C ALA A 560 -17.53 -24.64 -11.41
N ALA A 561 -17.66 -24.18 -10.17
CA ALA A 561 -16.69 -24.45 -9.10
C ALA A 561 -16.54 -25.96 -8.84
N GLN A 562 -17.65 -26.67 -8.68
CA GLN A 562 -17.66 -28.12 -8.43
C GLN A 562 -17.07 -28.91 -9.60
N LEU A 563 -17.44 -28.58 -10.84
CA LEU A 563 -16.93 -29.23 -12.05
C LEU A 563 -15.41 -29.06 -12.21
N SER A 564 -14.86 -27.93 -11.79
CA SER A 564 -13.43 -27.66 -11.90
C SER A 564 -12.56 -28.50 -10.96
N GLY A 565 -13.13 -28.98 -9.83
CA GLY A 565 -12.39 -29.65 -8.75
C GLY A 565 -11.39 -28.76 -7.98
N ASN A 566 -11.17 -27.52 -8.42
CA ASN A 566 -10.18 -26.59 -7.85
C ASN A 566 -10.71 -25.78 -6.67
N TYR A 567 -12.03 -25.78 -6.45
CA TYR A 567 -12.71 -25.01 -5.41
C TYR A 567 -13.59 -25.92 -4.55
N PRO A 568 -13.01 -26.71 -3.63
CA PRO A 568 -13.77 -27.62 -2.76
C PRO A 568 -14.70 -26.86 -1.79
N VAL A 569 -14.33 -25.63 -1.42
CA VAL A 569 -15.15 -24.73 -0.62
C VAL A 569 -15.09 -23.34 -1.24
N LEU A 570 -16.26 -22.71 -1.40
CA LEU A 570 -16.36 -21.32 -1.86
C LEU A 570 -16.39 -20.40 -0.63
N ASP A 571 -15.43 -19.50 -0.57
CA ASP A 571 -15.29 -18.53 0.51
C ASP A 571 -15.03 -17.11 -0.03
N SER A 572 -14.83 -16.17 0.88
CA SER A 572 -14.51 -14.79 0.51
C SER A 572 -13.19 -14.66 -0.29
N ASN A 573 -12.22 -15.56 -0.14
CA ASN A 573 -10.97 -15.49 -0.89
C ASN A 573 -11.14 -15.94 -2.34
N THR A 574 -12.06 -16.86 -2.61
CA THR A 574 -12.35 -17.36 -3.97
C THR A 574 -12.66 -16.23 -4.95
N PHE A 575 -13.46 -15.24 -4.52
CA PHE A 575 -13.88 -14.12 -5.37
C PHE A 575 -12.87 -12.97 -5.41
N LYS A 576 -11.63 -13.14 -4.90
CA LYS A 576 -10.56 -12.12 -5.03
C LYS A 576 -9.81 -12.20 -6.36
N LYS A 577 -9.91 -13.34 -7.06
CA LYS A 577 -9.30 -13.58 -8.37
C LYS A 577 -10.39 -13.64 -9.45
N ASP A 578 -9.99 -13.71 -10.72
CA ASP A 578 -10.92 -13.82 -11.86
C ASP A 578 -11.11 -15.27 -12.36
N GLU A 579 -10.35 -16.24 -11.83
CA GLU A 579 -10.33 -17.63 -12.29
C GLU A 579 -11.72 -18.30 -12.27
N LEU A 580 -12.45 -18.20 -11.15
CA LEU A 580 -13.80 -18.77 -11.04
C LEU A 580 -14.81 -18.05 -11.95
N TYR A 581 -14.62 -16.75 -12.15
CA TYR A 581 -15.46 -15.98 -13.07
C TYR A 581 -15.32 -16.50 -14.50
N LEU A 582 -14.09 -16.70 -14.96
CA LEU A 582 -13.81 -17.23 -16.29
C LEU A 582 -14.39 -18.64 -16.49
N LEU A 583 -14.30 -19.51 -15.48
CA LEU A 583 -14.93 -20.84 -15.51
C LEU A 583 -16.45 -20.72 -15.66
N THR A 584 -17.08 -19.89 -14.82
CA THR A 584 -18.54 -19.66 -14.83
C THR A 584 -19.00 -19.16 -16.19
N ARG A 585 -18.33 -18.14 -16.74
CA ARG A 585 -18.64 -17.58 -18.06
C ARG A 585 -18.57 -18.63 -19.17
N ASN A 586 -17.61 -19.55 -19.11
CA ASN A 586 -17.38 -20.55 -20.15
C ASN A 586 -18.36 -21.73 -20.11
N VAL A 587 -19.08 -21.92 -19.00
CA VAL A 587 -20.04 -23.03 -18.80
C VAL A 587 -21.49 -22.56 -18.62
N ALA A 588 -21.70 -21.26 -18.43
CA ALA A 588 -23.03 -20.70 -18.22
C ALA A 588 -23.93 -20.92 -19.44
N ASP A 589 -25.11 -21.47 -19.17
CA ASP A 589 -26.13 -21.70 -20.18
C ASP A 589 -26.93 -20.42 -20.42
N VAL A 590 -26.64 -19.74 -21.54
CA VAL A 590 -27.30 -18.48 -21.91
C VAL A 590 -28.77 -18.68 -22.30
N SER A 591 -29.18 -19.88 -22.72
CA SER A 591 -30.59 -20.13 -23.05
C SER A 591 -31.51 -19.94 -21.85
N ARG A 592 -31.04 -20.30 -20.63
CA ARG A 592 -31.77 -20.06 -19.37
C ARG A 592 -31.88 -18.57 -19.04
N PHE A 593 -30.85 -17.78 -19.31
CA PHE A 593 -30.91 -16.33 -19.16
C PHE A 593 -31.83 -15.69 -20.20
N ALA A 594 -31.75 -16.12 -21.47
CA ALA A 594 -32.62 -15.66 -22.54
C ALA A 594 -34.09 -15.96 -22.25
N GLN A 595 -34.39 -17.13 -21.67
CA GLN A 595 -35.73 -17.46 -21.18
C GLN A 595 -36.18 -16.44 -20.14
N ILE A 596 -35.40 -16.21 -19.07
CA ILE A 596 -35.77 -15.22 -18.03
C ILE A 596 -35.97 -13.83 -18.62
N VAL A 597 -35.09 -13.39 -19.52
CA VAL A 597 -35.12 -12.05 -20.11
C VAL A 597 -36.31 -11.88 -21.06
N ASN A 598 -36.59 -12.87 -21.91
CA ASN A 598 -37.53 -12.75 -23.03
C ASN A 598 -38.93 -13.35 -22.75
N ASN A 599 -39.16 -14.03 -21.62
CA ASN A 599 -40.45 -14.72 -21.33
C ASN A 599 -41.68 -13.78 -21.30
N SER A 600 -41.47 -12.47 -21.20
CA SER A 600 -42.52 -11.46 -21.06
C SER A 600 -42.37 -10.28 -22.02
N LEU A 601 -41.58 -10.46 -23.09
CA LEU A 601 -41.34 -9.45 -24.11
C LEU A 601 -42.05 -9.84 -25.41
N GLU A 602 -42.58 -8.86 -26.13
CA GLU A 602 -43.10 -9.06 -27.50
C GLU A 602 -41.95 -9.46 -28.44
N ASP A 603 -42.27 -10.11 -29.56
CA ASP A 603 -41.25 -10.69 -30.46
C ASP A 603 -40.26 -9.65 -31.01
N ASP A 604 -40.67 -8.40 -31.15
CA ASP A 604 -39.87 -7.25 -31.58
C ASP A 604 -39.09 -6.56 -30.45
N GLU A 605 -39.39 -6.87 -29.19
CA GLU A 605 -38.69 -6.37 -27.99
C GLU A 605 -37.65 -7.37 -27.44
N LYS A 606 -37.58 -8.58 -28.00
CA LYS A 606 -36.68 -9.64 -27.54
C LYS A 606 -35.21 -9.22 -27.69
N ILE A 607 -34.45 -9.46 -26.62
CA ILE A 607 -33.02 -9.21 -26.60
C ILE A 607 -32.31 -10.49 -27.06
N ASP A 608 -31.49 -10.36 -28.09
CA ASP A 608 -30.60 -11.44 -28.52
C ASP A 608 -29.42 -11.56 -27.55
N LEU A 609 -29.32 -12.72 -26.91
CA LEU A 609 -28.26 -13.04 -25.96
C LEU A 609 -27.44 -14.20 -26.51
N VAL A 610 -26.16 -13.95 -26.76
CA VAL A 610 -25.21 -14.97 -27.21
C VAL A 610 -24.40 -15.50 -26.03
N SER A 611 -24.10 -16.80 -26.04
CA SER A 611 -23.11 -17.35 -25.11
C SER A 611 -21.71 -16.89 -25.45
N TYR A 612 -20.82 -16.92 -24.47
CA TYR A 612 -19.41 -16.61 -24.71
C TYR A 612 -18.79 -17.52 -25.78
N ARG A 613 -19.22 -18.79 -25.85
CA ARG A 613 -18.73 -19.75 -26.85
C ARG A 613 -19.23 -19.40 -28.25
N GLU A 614 -20.49 -18.99 -28.38
CA GLU A 614 -21.06 -18.54 -29.66
C GLU A 614 -20.44 -17.23 -30.12
N ALA A 615 -20.23 -16.28 -29.21
CA ALA A 615 -19.52 -15.03 -29.49
C ALA A 615 -18.07 -15.30 -29.95
N ALA A 616 -17.38 -16.24 -29.29
CA ALA A 616 -16.02 -16.65 -29.67
C ALA A 616 -15.99 -17.52 -30.96
N ALA A 617 -17.10 -18.18 -31.31
CA ALA A 617 -17.23 -18.99 -32.52
C ALA A 617 -17.72 -18.17 -33.73
N GLY A 618 -18.44 -17.07 -33.52
CA GLY A 618 -18.91 -16.16 -34.58
C GLY A 618 -17.79 -15.46 -35.36
N ASP A 619 -16.58 -15.41 -34.79
CA ASP A 619 -15.35 -15.01 -35.50
C ASP A 619 -14.75 -16.13 -36.39
N ARG A 620 -15.40 -17.29 -36.47
CA ARG A 620 -14.96 -18.43 -37.30
C ARG A 620 -16.09 -18.90 -38.21
N ARG A 621 -15.89 -18.81 -39.54
CA ARG A 621 -16.77 -19.45 -40.53
C ARG A 621 -16.76 -20.98 -40.36
N PRO A 622 -17.87 -21.70 -40.63
CA PRO A 622 -18.06 -23.07 -40.18
C PRO A 622 -17.51 -24.10 -41.18
N SER A 623 -16.99 -25.21 -40.65
CA SER A 623 -16.93 -26.50 -41.35
C SER A 623 -17.30 -27.62 -40.39
N ALA A 624 -18.15 -28.53 -40.89
CA ALA A 624 -18.90 -29.54 -40.19
C ALA A 624 -18.08 -30.74 -39.71
N GLU A 625 -18.39 -31.23 -38.50
CA GLU A 625 -18.92 -32.56 -38.17
C GLU A 625 -18.57 -32.92 -36.71
N PRO A 626 -19.47 -33.63 -35.99
CA PRO A 626 -19.31 -33.91 -34.57
C PRO A 626 -18.55 -35.21 -34.37
N ASP A 627 -17.42 -35.20 -33.65
CA ASP A 627 -16.85 -36.45 -33.13
C ASP A 627 -16.15 -36.29 -31.77
N THR A 628 -16.91 -36.67 -30.75
CA THR A 628 -16.60 -37.71 -29.75
C THR A 628 -15.32 -37.62 -28.89
N GLN A 629 -15.56 -37.48 -27.58
CA GLN A 629 -14.73 -37.88 -26.42
C GLN A 629 -13.36 -37.18 -26.21
N ALA A 630 -13.39 -36.02 -25.55
CA ALA A 630 -12.22 -35.52 -24.82
C ALA A 630 -12.08 -36.24 -23.47
N GLN A 631 -11.11 -37.14 -23.39
CA GLN A 631 -10.69 -37.79 -22.14
C GLN A 631 -10.14 -36.74 -21.15
N LYS A 632 -10.56 -36.88 -19.89
CA LYS A 632 -10.07 -36.12 -18.73
C LYS A 632 -8.54 -36.15 -18.65
N ALA A 633 -7.89 -34.99 -18.56
CA ALA A 633 -6.48 -34.90 -18.17
C ALA A 633 -6.36 -34.84 -16.62
N PRO A 634 -5.54 -35.70 -15.98
CA PRO A 634 -5.28 -35.65 -14.55
C PRO A 634 -4.02 -34.82 -14.24
N GLY A 635 -4.09 -34.00 -13.19
CA GLY A 635 -2.98 -33.68 -12.27
C GLY A 635 -1.81 -32.83 -12.77
N GLY A 636 -1.45 -31.79 -12.01
CA GLY A 636 -0.33 -30.87 -12.28
C GLY A 636 1.07 -31.50 -12.14
N GLY A 637 1.45 -32.41 -13.03
CA GLY A 637 2.82 -32.91 -13.22
C GLY A 637 3.69 -32.02 -14.10
N LYS A 638 5.02 -32.10 -13.97
CA LYS A 638 5.99 -31.43 -14.87
C LYS A 638 6.40 -32.37 -16.01
N ALA A 639 6.44 -31.87 -17.24
CA ALA A 639 6.92 -32.64 -18.39
C ALA A 639 8.41 -32.95 -18.27
N LYS A 640 8.78 -34.21 -18.53
CA LYS A 640 10.17 -34.71 -18.51
C LYS A 640 10.59 -35.36 -19.83
N PHE A 641 9.64 -35.77 -20.65
CA PHE A 641 9.92 -36.21 -22.01
C PHE A 641 8.94 -35.58 -23.01
N ILE A 642 9.36 -35.44 -24.25
CA ILE A 642 8.57 -34.95 -25.38
C ILE A 642 8.69 -35.93 -26.55
N LYS A 643 7.57 -36.22 -27.22
CA LYS A 643 7.54 -36.90 -28.52
C LYS A 643 6.99 -35.94 -29.56
N LEU A 644 7.72 -35.80 -30.66
CA LEU A 644 7.34 -34.98 -31.81
C LEU A 644 7.28 -35.89 -33.04
N ASN A 645 6.24 -35.75 -33.85
CA ASN A 645 5.92 -36.58 -35.02
C ASN A 645 6.00 -38.10 -34.79
N ASN A 646 5.58 -38.59 -33.62
CA ASN A 646 5.72 -40.00 -33.21
C ASN A 646 7.16 -40.56 -33.23
N GLY A 647 8.17 -39.68 -33.15
CA GLY A 647 9.58 -40.04 -33.02
C GLY A 647 9.97 -40.55 -31.62
N PRO A 648 11.27 -40.84 -31.40
CA PRO A 648 11.78 -41.26 -30.09
C PRO A 648 11.54 -40.16 -29.04
N ALA A 649 11.30 -40.57 -27.78
CA ALA A 649 11.08 -39.63 -26.69
C ALA A 649 12.37 -38.88 -26.35
N GLU A 650 12.36 -37.55 -26.49
CA GLU A 650 13.48 -36.67 -26.12
C GLU A 650 13.29 -36.19 -24.67
N ARG A 651 14.38 -36.08 -23.91
CA ARG A 651 14.34 -35.62 -22.52
C ARG A 651 14.26 -34.08 -22.45
N VAL A 652 13.32 -33.56 -21.68
CA VAL A 652 13.14 -32.12 -21.41
C VAL A 652 13.26 -31.82 -19.92
N ASN A 653 13.83 -30.65 -19.61
CA ASN A 653 14.13 -30.27 -18.23
C ASN A 653 12.90 -29.74 -17.48
N SER A 654 11.93 -29.18 -18.20
CA SER A 654 10.69 -28.58 -17.68
C SER A 654 9.58 -28.55 -18.75
N THR A 655 8.34 -28.29 -18.32
CA THR A 655 7.20 -28.03 -19.22
C THR A 655 7.40 -26.80 -20.11
N ALA A 656 8.14 -25.79 -19.63
CA ALA A 656 8.56 -24.65 -20.45
C ALA A 656 9.51 -25.06 -21.58
N HIS A 657 10.45 -25.97 -21.30
CA HIS A 657 11.35 -26.49 -22.33
C HIS A 657 10.56 -27.33 -23.36
N ALA A 658 9.58 -28.13 -22.92
CA ALA A 658 8.70 -28.87 -23.83
C ALA A 658 7.92 -27.93 -24.77
N MET A 659 7.38 -26.83 -24.23
CA MET A 659 6.68 -25.79 -24.98
C MET A 659 7.54 -25.18 -26.08
N VAL A 660 8.75 -24.72 -25.74
CA VAL A 660 9.67 -24.11 -26.71
C VAL A 660 10.05 -25.10 -27.81
N LYS A 661 10.30 -26.37 -27.45
CA LYS A 661 10.57 -27.45 -28.42
C LYS A 661 9.38 -27.71 -29.35
N THR A 662 8.16 -27.68 -28.84
CA THR A 662 6.96 -27.80 -29.68
C THR A 662 6.81 -26.61 -30.61
N VAL A 663 7.02 -25.38 -30.13
CA VAL A 663 6.94 -24.18 -30.98
C VAL A 663 8.00 -24.23 -32.09
N GLN A 664 9.24 -24.60 -31.76
CA GLN A 664 10.29 -24.78 -32.76
C GLN A 664 9.91 -25.85 -33.81
N TYR A 665 9.43 -27.02 -33.36
CA TYR A 665 8.96 -28.07 -34.27
C TYR A 665 7.88 -27.59 -35.22
N VAL A 666 6.92 -26.83 -34.69
CA VAL A 666 5.82 -26.27 -35.47
C VAL A 666 6.34 -25.28 -36.51
N LEU A 667 7.23 -24.35 -36.12
CA LEU A 667 7.84 -23.39 -37.03
C LEU A 667 8.65 -24.07 -38.14
N ASP A 668 9.34 -25.16 -37.83
CA ASP A 668 10.17 -25.91 -38.78
C ASP A 668 9.34 -26.73 -39.79
N ASN A 669 8.17 -27.23 -39.39
CA ASN A 669 7.40 -28.20 -40.18
C ASN A 669 6.11 -27.66 -40.79
N TYR A 670 5.66 -26.46 -40.38
CA TYR A 670 4.45 -25.80 -40.87
C TYR A 670 4.77 -24.34 -41.27
N PRO A 671 5.63 -24.12 -42.28
CA PRO A 671 6.10 -22.79 -42.67
C PRO A 671 4.98 -21.95 -43.32
N GLY A 672 5.05 -20.62 -43.17
CA GLY A 672 4.14 -19.66 -43.83
C GLY A 672 2.96 -19.19 -42.98
N HIS A 673 2.86 -19.64 -41.73
CA HIS A 673 1.80 -19.27 -40.79
C HIS A 673 2.28 -18.42 -39.60
N GLU A 674 3.50 -17.91 -39.64
CA GLU A 674 4.13 -17.15 -38.55
C GLU A 674 3.29 -15.91 -38.16
N LYS A 675 2.66 -15.25 -39.14
CA LYS A 675 1.76 -14.10 -38.91
C LYS A 675 0.49 -14.48 -38.15
N GLU A 676 -0.04 -15.68 -38.38
CA GLU A 676 -1.22 -16.19 -37.65
C GLU A 676 -0.86 -16.51 -36.21
N ILE A 677 0.33 -17.07 -35.98
CA ILE A 677 0.86 -17.32 -34.64
C ILE A 677 1.07 -15.98 -33.90
N LEU A 678 1.65 -14.97 -34.55
CA LEU A 678 1.85 -13.63 -33.97
C LEU A 678 0.52 -12.96 -33.58
N THR A 679 -0.53 -13.14 -34.38
CA THR A 679 -1.84 -12.54 -34.13
C THR A 679 -2.58 -13.22 -32.96
N ASN A 680 -2.45 -14.54 -32.83
CA ASN A 680 -3.15 -15.32 -31.81
C ASN A 680 -2.32 -15.57 -30.54
N GLY A 681 -1.01 -15.32 -30.58
CA GLY A 681 -0.07 -15.51 -29.49
C GLY A 681 0.45 -14.21 -28.87
N THR A 682 -0.22 -13.07 -29.08
CA THR A 682 0.30 -11.72 -28.74
C THR A 682 0.75 -11.50 -27.30
N ASP A 683 0.30 -12.33 -26.36
CA ASP A 683 0.65 -12.31 -24.95
C ASP A 683 1.79 -13.28 -24.58
N TRP A 684 2.25 -14.16 -25.48
CA TRP A 684 3.29 -15.15 -25.20
C TRP A 684 4.22 -15.52 -26.37
N PHE A 685 4.01 -14.98 -27.58
CA PHE A 685 4.83 -15.18 -28.77
C PHE A 685 4.94 -13.86 -29.54
N THR A 686 6.16 -13.41 -29.83
CA THR A 686 6.39 -12.13 -30.52
C THR A 686 7.65 -12.17 -31.38
N ASP A 687 7.70 -11.36 -32.43
CA ASP A 687 8.89 -11.04 -33.24
C ASP A 687 9.49 -9.67 -32.86
N ASP A 688 8.92 -8.99 -31.85
CA ASP A 688 9.40 -7.70 -31.34
C ASP A 688 10.29 -7.89 -30.10
N ARG A 689 11.58 -7.58 -30.26
CA ARG A 689 12.58 -7.65 -29.21
C ARG A 689 12.26 -6.74 -28.01
N ALA A 690 11.73 -5.53 -28.25
CA ALA A 690 11.42 -4.60 -27.16
C ALA A 690 10.30 -5.14 -26.28
N ARG A 691 9.23 -5.70 -26.88
CA ARG A 691 8.14 -6.35 -26.14
C ARG A 691 8.60 -7.58 -25.34
N ALA A 692 9.56 -8.34 -25.88
CA ALA A 692 10.18 -9.47 -25.20
C ALA A 692 11.00 -9.03 -23.98
N GLU A 693 11.76 -7.95 -24.09
CA GLU A 693 12.59 -7.39 -23.00
C GLU A 693 11.76 -6.68 -21.90
N GLU A 694 10.68 -5.98 -22.29
CA GLU A 694 9.73 -5.33 -21.36
C GLU A 694 8.85 -6.34 -20.58
N GLY A 695 8.68 -7.56 -21.11
CA GLY A 695 7.98 -8.65 -20.44
C GLY A 695 6.45 -8.50 -20.41
N TYR A 696 5.85 -8.01 -21.50
CA TYR A 696 4.41 -7.91 -21.68
C TYR A 696 3.73 -9.30 -21.64
N GLY A 697 2.65 -9.46 -20.87
CA GLY A 697 1.96 -10.74 -20.72
C GLY A 697 2.84 -11.85 -20.12
N TYR A 698 2.97 -12.97 -20.83
CA TYR A 698 3.80 -14.12 -20.48
C TYR A 698 5.23 -14.06 -21.06
N LEU A 699 5.60 -12.99 -21.76
CA LEU A 699 6.91 -12.82 -22.42
C LEU A 699 8.09 -12.60 -21.46
N ARG A 700 7.85 -12.48 -20.15
CA ARG A 700 8.92 -12.34 -19.15
C ARG A 700 9.88 -13.54 -19.18
N ARG A 701 11.17 -13.29 -19.46
CA ARG A 701 12.21 -14.33 -19.68
C ARG A 701 11.87 -15.25 -20.85
N SER A 702 11.46 -14.66 -21.97
CA SER A 702 11.21 -15.35 -23.22
C SER A 702 12.46 -16.07 -23.74
N VAL A 703 12.26 -17.15 -24.47
CA VAL A 703 13.32 -17.94 -25.11
C VAL A 703 13.29 -17.67 -26.61
N GLU A 704 14.46 -17.42 -27.19
CA GLU A 704 14.63 -17.21 -28.63
C GLU A 704 14.45 -18.52 -29.40
N VAL A 705 13.66 -18.45 -30.48
CA VAL A 705 13.46 -19.51 -31.47
C VAL A 705 13.60 -18.90 -32.86
N THR A 706 14.08 -19.67 -33.83
CA THR A 706 14.28 -19.19 -35.21
C THR A 706 13.18 -19.78 -36.09
N GLY A 707 12.46 -18.93 -36.82
CA GLY A 707 11.44 -19.36 -37.76
C GLY A 707 12.02 -19.87 -39.08
N SER A 708 11.17 -20.55 -39.86
CA SER A 708 11.52 -21.05 -41.19
C SER A 708 11.86 -19.94 -42.19
N ASP A 709 11.39 -18.72 -41.92
CA ASP A 709 11.65 -17.48 -42.66
C ASP A 709 13.00 -16.83 -42.32
N GLY A 710 13.77 -17.43 -41.41
CA GLY A 710 15.06 -16.92 -40.95
C GLY A 710 14.97 -15.78 -39.92
N LYS A 711 13.76 -15.43 -39.45
CA LYS A 711 13.57 -14.42 -38.40
C LYS A 711 13.65 -15.02 -37.00
N THR A 712 14.01 -14.19 -36.04
CA THR A 712 14.01 -14.55 -34.61
C THR A 712 12.68 -14.21 -33.99
N TYR A 713 12.14 -15.15 -33.23
CA TYR A 713 10.93 -15.01 -32.44
C TYR A 713 11.21 -15.30 -30.96
N TRP A 714 10.42 -14.72 -30.07
CA TRP A 714 10.55 -14.86 -28.63
C TRP A 714 9.32 -15.56 -28.05
N VAL A 715 9.55 -16.70 -27.40
CA VAL A 715 8.51 -17.51 -26.75
C VAL A 715 8.50 -17.26 -25.25
N GLY A 716 7.43 -16.66 -24.75
CA GLY A 716 7.15 -16.43 -23.33
C GLY A 716 6.84 -17.71 -22.59
N THR A 717 7.65 -18.05 -21.58
CA THR A 717 7.53 -19.31 -20.85
C THR A 717 6.98 -19.17 -19.42
N HIS A 718 6.57 -17.96 -19.01
CA HIS A 718 6.20 -17.65 -17.63
C HIS A 718 4.73 -17.98 -17.25
N SER A 719 3.98 -18.61 -18.15
CA SER A 719 2.62 -19.11 -17.89
C SER A 719 2.59 -20.32 -16.93
N ASN A 720 1.45 -20.72 -16.37
CA ASN A 720 1.35 -21.99 -15.64
C ASN A 720 1.22 -23.18 -16.62
N SER A 721 1.36 -24.43 -16.15
CA SER A 721 1.37 -25.61 -17.05
C SER A 721 0.06 -25.76 -17.85
N VAL A 722 -1.09 -25.45 -17.27
CA VAL A 722 -2.39 -25.55 -17.96
C VAL A 722 -2.48 -24.53 -19.09
N VAL A 723 -2.04 -23.29 -18.83
CA VAL A 723 -1.98 -22.24 -19.85
C VAL A 723 -1.02 -22.63 -20.98
N LYS A 724 0.13 -23.27 -20.66
CA LYS A 724 1.04 -23.81 -21.70
C LYS A 724 0.37 -24.84 -22.60
N TYR A 725 -0.45 -25.73 -22.02
CA TYR A 725 -1.16 -26.74 -22.80
C TYR A 725 -2.15 -26.07 -23.75
N ASN A 726 -2.94 -25.12 -23.27
CA ASN A 726 -3.89 -24.37 -24.11
C ASN A 726 -3.19 -23.56 -25.21
N GLN A 727 -2.03 -22.97 -24.90
CA GLN A 727 -1.20 -22.22 -25.85
C GLN A 727 -0.72 -23.12 -27.00
N ILE A 728 -0.25 -24.32 -26.68
CA ILE A 728 0.19 -25.29 -27.67
C ILE A 728 -0.98 -25.91 -28.42
N ASP A 729 -2.08 -26.22 -27.75
CA ASP A 729 -3.33 -26.70 -28.35
C ASP A 729 -3.88 -25.71 -29.37
N LEU A 730 -3.86 -24.41 -29.05
CA LEU A 730 -4.26 -23.33 -29.94
C LEU A 730 -3.38 -23.28 -31.19
N ILE A 731 -2.05 -23.28 -31.05
CA ILE A 731 -1.14 -23.27 -32.21
C ILE A 731 -1.32 -24.53 -33.06
N CYS A 732 -1.39 -25.70 -32.44
CA CYS A 732 -1.53 -26.95 -33.19
C CYS A 732 -2.88 -27.01 -33.93
N SER A 733 -3.94 -26.45 -33.33
CA SER A 733 -5.25 -26.27 -33.96
C SER A 733 -5.20 -25.34 -35.15
N LEU A 734 -4.58 -24.16 -34.98
CA LEU A 734 -4.49 -23.12 -36.01
C LEU A 734 -3.76 -23.62 -37.25
N LEU A 735 -2.72 -24.42 -37.05
CA LEU A 735 -1.83 -24.89 -38.11
C LEU A 735 -2.21 -26.26 -38.66
N HIS A 736 -3.35 -26.80 -38.21
CA HIS A 736 -3.82 -28.14 -38.58
C HIS A 736 -2.73 -29.22 -38.41
N VAL A 737 -1.97 -29.13 -37.31
CA VAL A 737 -0.92 -30.09 -37.00
C VAL A 737 -1.53 -31.50 -36.94
N LYS A 738 -0.84 -32.50 -37.47
CA LYS A 738 -1.34 -33.88 -37.50
C LYS A 738 -1.72 -34.35 -36.07
N LYS A 739 -2.97 -34.78 -35.86
CA LYS A 739 -3.43 -35.35 -34.56
C LYS A 739 -2.55 -36.53 -34.14
N HIS A 740 -2.31 -36.67 -32.85
CA HIS A 740 -1.44 -37.68 -32.24
C HIS A 740 0.03 -37.58 -32.66
N SER A 741 0.51 -36.42 -33.13
CA SER A 741 1.92 -36.23 -33.49
C SER A 741 2.76 -35.68 -32.34
N ILE A 742 2.14 -35.02 -31.34
CA ILE A 742 2.85 -34.35 -30.24
C ILE A 742 2.34 -34.88 -28.90
N SER A 743 3.26 -35.31 -28.04
CA SER A 743 2.91 -35.72 -26.67
C SER A 743 3.98 -35.31 -25.67
N TRP A 744 3.55 -34.77 -24.53
CA TRP A 744 4.42 -34.43 -23.40
C TRP A 744 4.18 -35.42 -22.27
N ILE A 745 5.25 -36.01 -21.75
CA ILE A 745 5.17 -37.18 -20.88
C ILE A 745 5.82 -36.87 -19.53
N ALA A 746 5.23 -37.39 -18.45
CA ALA A 746 5.69 -37.26 -17.08
C ALA A 746 6.99 -38.06 -16.80
N ILE A 747 7.50 -37.96 -15.57
CA ILE A 747 8.78 -38.57 -15.16
C ILE A 747 8.80 -40.10 -15.21
N ASP A 748 7.62 -40.74 -15.16
CA ASP A 748 7.45 -42.19 -15.27
C ASP A 748 7.64 -42.71 -16.70
N GLY A 749 7.82 -41.81 -17.69
CA GLY A 749 8.02 -42.14 -19.09
C GLY A 749 6.79 -42.75 -19.79
N LYS A 750 5.63 -42.78 -19.12
CA LYS A 750 4.41 -43.45 -19.62
C LYS A 750 3.17 -42.57 -19.54
N THR A 751 3.07 -41.67 -18.57
CA THR A 751 1.86 -40.84 -18.37
C THR A 751 1.88 -39.61 -19.29
N PRO A 752 0.93 -39.47 -20.23
CA PRO A 752 0.81 -38.28 -21.05
C PRO A 752 0.19 -37.13 -20.23
N LEU A 753 0.91 -36.02 -20.14
CA LEU A 753 0.47 -34.78 -19.51
C LEU A 753 -0.24 -33.85 -20.51
N PHE A 754 0.12 -33.96 -21.79
CA PHE A 754 -0.47 -33.25 -22.91
C PHE A 754 -0.34 -34.12 -24.16
N SER A 755 -1.39 -34.20 -24.97
CA SER A 755 -1.35 -34.82 -26.30
C SER A 755 -2.18 -33.98 -27.24
N TRP A 756 -1.60 -33.66 -28.39
CA TRP A 756 -2.30 -33.11 -29.55
C TRP A 756 -2.92 -34.24 -30.39
#